data_AF-A0A8H2X4Z9-F1
#
_entry.id   AF-A0A8H2X4Z9-F1
#
_cell.length_a   1.000
_cell.length_b   1.000
_cell.length_c   1.000
_cell.angle_alpha   90.00
_cell.angle_beta   90.00
_cell.angle_gamma   90.00
#
_symmetry.space_group_name_H-M   'P 1'
#
loop_
_entity.id
_entity.type
_entity.pdbx_description
1 polymer ?
#
loop_
_entity_poly.entity_id
_entity_poly.type
_entity_poly.pdbx_seq_one_letter_code
_entity_poly.pdbx_strand_id
1 'polypeptide(L)'
;MSRVLQFSRFGGNSSYLADGPESQVKSYSTLWLLFIGIVVFYSSYNTLKAPLRFIWHCFLRPLGKSENQKDRLDQFYEGQAEIYDSTRHRLLRGRKTMLKLVAAHMRERKSDKPLVWVDIGGGTGWNIETMDAYMPIKQFDAIYLVDLCDPLLQIARKRFAAKGWNNVHVIHADACTFQLPGWPADGGVLPGSVSLVTLSYSLSMIPPYHRLLDRVDRMLDPTHGLVGVADFYASRKAGGLHEESIGGVGKVVGWLGHWFWQMWFDLDHVDLSPGRRDYLQYKFGTVKILNGRNGMFLPWFIRIPYYVWLGCSRSVNVSAALEAFETDSGNLVGNYSPKSVASTAGLKRVTSLVKLGSRVDLGNDSEVEVDTQLEEVVPPSSAFHYHSQTPWRLPYYTHAVHKEFRTFIYAFTWEDPMEDMRHLELTKDSSILCISSAGDNALHYAIAAGPRRIHCVDMNPCQGHLVELKLAALRTLSHTTFFDMFGSGKLSNFRTFLDNELSPWLSSAAYQFWRMNQNAFEKSFYRRGYSGWALRVTKWVLSLGGVYEDAKKMCDVDTIEEQDRIWREKLRPVLLSNWFVKLVLNNPAFLWNALGVPLAQRRAFLNEGSCYEFARDTMDPIAKTALLKDGAYHYLLCLLGHYTPSSCPAYLTRDGFDKLRENNFERLESFRLHTESITNVLRGMKPGQLTHAVIMDHLDWFDPGATEVEEEVAELKRVLLPGSTVFWRSAARKPWYCKVFERNGFALTPVGVRTGPEEAIDRVNMYASFWKGVRVE
;
A
#
# COMPACT_ATOMS: atom_id res chain seq x y z
N MET A 1 21.55 34.45 9.47
CA MET A 1 22.37 35.67 9.62
C MET A 1 23.82 35.31 9.33
N SER A 2 24.39 35.89 8.27
CA SER A 2 25.77 35.68 7.81
C SER A 2 26.63 36.88 8.24
N ARG A 3 27.79 36.62 8.87
CA ARG A 3 28.98 37.51 9.01
C ARG A 3 30.19 36.57 9.19
N VAL A 4 31.11 36.43 8.24
CA VAL A 4 32.17 37.36 7.77
C VAL A 4 33.36 37.47 8.75
N LEU A 5 34.48 36.88 8.28
CA LEU A 5 35.91 37.26 8.39
C LEU A 5 36.54 37.60 9.75
N GLN A 6 37.71 37.01 10.05
CA GLN A 6 38.99 37.74 9.96
C GLN A 6 40.21 36.84 10.26
N PHE A 7 41.18 36.90 9.34
CA PHE A 7 42.56 36.48 9.52
C PHE A 7 43.36 37.66 10.08
N SER A 8 44.31 37.41 10.99
CA SER A 8 45.43 38.32 11.26
C SER A 8 46.72 37.53 11.49
N ARG A 9 47.71 37.76 10.63
CA ARG A 9 49.12 37.38 10.77
C ARG A 9 49.94 38.65 10.95
N PHE A 10 50.84 38.67 11.92
CA PHE A 10 52.13 39.38 12.01
C PHE A 10 52.82 38.74 13.24
N GLY A 11 54.08 38.29 13.30
CA GLY A 11 55.28 38.50 12.51
C GLY A 11 56.40 38.92 13.49
N GLY A 12 57.45 38.12 13.70
CA GLY A 12 58.62 38.53 14.49
C GLY A 12 59.65 37.46 14.88
N ASN A 13 60.77 37.45 14.14
CA ASN A 13 62.17 37.13 14.48
C ASN A 13 62.71 35.70 14.75
N SER A 14 63.49 35.21 13.76
CA SER A 14 64.88 34.66 13.76
C SER A 14 65.63 34.61 15.12
N SER A 15 66.52 33.66 15.46
CA SER A 15 67.40 32.74 14.70
C SER A 15 68.14 31.78 15.65
N TYR A 16 68.65 30.66 15.09
CA TYR A 16 69.72 29.72 15.55
C TYR A 16 69.32 28.27 15.89
N LEU A 17 69.25 27.47 14.81
CA LEU A 17 69.91 26.18 14.55
C LEU A 17 69.95 25.08 15.63
N ALA A 18 69.24 23.99 15.35
CA ALA A 18 69.78 22.65 15.48
C ALA A 18 69.27 21.78 14.31
N ASP A 19 70.19 21.33 13.48
CA ASP A 19 69.99 20.41 12.36
C ASP A 19 69.40 19.07 12.83
N GLY A 20 68.26 18.70 12.25
CA GLY A 20 67.66 17.36 12.33
C GLY A 20 67.09 17.00 10.96
N PRO A 21 66.98 15.69 10.61
CA PRO A 21 66.82 15.25 9.23
C PRO A 21 65.37 15.43 8.74
N GLU A 22 64.96 16.68 8.54
CA GLU A 22 63.62 17.03 8.04
C GLU A 22 63.39 16.53 6.60
N SER A 23 64.45 16.34 5.81
CA SER A 23 64.34 15.84 4.43
C SER A 23 64.02 14.34 4.38
N GLN A 24 64.54 13.53 5.32
CA GLN A 24 64.21 12.11 5.38
C GLN A 24 62.80 11.88 5.91
N VAL A 25 62.38 12.59 6.96
CA VAL A 25 61.02 12.45 7.52
C VAL A 25 59.95 12.89 6.51
N LYS A 26 60.19 13.97 5.75
CA LYS A 26 59.31 14.37 4.64
C LYS A 26 59.26 13.29 3.56
N SER A 27 60.38 12.73 3.14
CA SER A 27 60.44 11.67 2.10
C SER A 27 59.72 10.37 2.51
N TYR A 28 59.86 9.94 3.77
CA TYR A 28 59.12 8.79 4.30
C TYR A 28 57.62 9.10 4.42
N SER A 29 57.23 10.32 4.78
CA SER A 29 55.81 10.73 4.85
C SER A 29 55.14 10.74 3.48
N THR A 30 55.82 11.20 2.43
CA THR A 30 55.31 11.15 1.05
C THR A 30 55.25 9.73 0.54
N LEU A 31 56.25 8.88 0.81
CA LEU A 31 56.22 7.46 0.46
C LEU A 31 55.09 6.71 1.17
N TRP A 32 54.82 7.01 2.44
CA TRP A 32 53.69 6.43 3.19
C TRP A 32 52.33 6.90 2.66
N LEU A 33 52.17 8.18 2.33
CA LEU A 33 50.95 8.69 1.70
C LEU A 33 50.72 8.11 0.30
N LEU A 34 51.80 7.89 -0.46
CA LEU A 34 51.75 7.28 -1.78
C LEU A 34 51.44 5.78 -1.67
N PHE A 35 51.99 5.09 -0.67
CA PHE A 35 51.65 3.69 -0.37
C PHE A 35 50.21 3.53 0.11
N ILE A 36 49.74 4.39 1.03
CA ILE A 36 48.32 4.43 1.44
C ILE A 36 47.44 4.75 0.23
N GLY A 37 47.84 5.69 -0.61
CA GLY A 37 47.17 6.01 -1.87
C GLY A 37 47.09 4.81 -2.82
N ILE A 38 48.17 4.04 -2.97
CA ILE A 38 48.22 2.82 -3.79
C ILE A 38 47.39 1.70 -3.16
N VAL A 39 47.42 1.51 -1.85
CA VAL A 39 46.63 0.48 -1.15
C VAL A 39 45.15 0.83 -1.20
N VAL A 40 44.78 2.09 -0.96
CA VAL A 40 43.40 2.58 -1.14
C VAL A 40 42.98 2.48 -2.59
N PHE A 41 43.85 2.83 -3.54
CA PHE A 41 43.58 2.68 -4.97
C PHE A 41 43.39 1.21 -5.35
N TYR A 42 44.24 0.29 -4.91
CA TYR A 42 44.16 -1.13 -5.25
C TYR A 42 42.96 -1.82 -4.57
N SER A 43 42.70 -1.51 -3.30
CA SER A 43 41.52 -1.94 -2.54
C SER A 43 40.23 -1.41 -3.17
N SER A 44 40.23 -0.15 -3.58
CA SER A 44 39.10 0.47 -4.27
C SER A 44 38.99 0.01 -5.73
N TYR A 45 40.10 -0.29 -6.40
CA TYR A 45 40.14 -0.68 -7.83
C TYR A 45 39.42 -2.00 -8.03
N ASN A 46 39.64 -3.02 -7.19
CA ASN A 46 38.89 -4.26 -7.30
C ASN A 46 37.38 -4.04 -7.05
N THR A 47 37.02 -3.10 -6.16
CA THR A 47 35.62 -2.73 -5.88
C THR A 47 35.00 -1.85 -6.99
N LEU A 48 35.81 -1.05 -7.69
CA LEU A 48 35.40 -0.09 -8.73
C LEU A 48 35.56 -0.65 -10.15
N LYS A 49 36.34 -1.71 -10.36
CA LYS A 49 36.62 -2.32 -11.68
C LYS A 49 35.34 -2.81 -12.36
N ALA A 50 34.47 -3.50 -11.62
CA ALA A 50 33.18 -3.94 -12.15
C ALA A 50 32.24 -2.75 -12.49
N PRO A 51 32.03 -1.76 -11.60
CA PRO A 51 31.32 -0.53 -11.94
C PRO A 51 31.91 0.26 -13.11
N LEU A 52 33.23 0.39 -13.21
CA LEU A 52 33.92 1.14 -14.26
C LEU A 52 33.86 0.41 -15.61
N ARG A 53 34.00 -0.92 -15.63
CA ARG A 53 33.75 -1.72 -16.84
C ARG A 53 32.30 -1.64 -17.29
N PHE A 54 31.36 -1.72 -16.34
CA PHE A 54 29.95 -1.50 -16.61
C PHE A 54 29.72 -0.10 -17.20
N ILE A 55 30.32 0.94 -16.61
CA ILE A 55 30.24 2.31 -17.11
C ILE A 55 30.84 2.44 -18.50
N TRP A 56 32.01 1.85 -18.73
CA TRP A 56 32.67 1.88 -20.04
C TRP A 56 31.81 1.22 -21.12
N HIS A 57 31.31 0.01 -20.85
CA HIS A 57 30.56 -0.75 -21.83
C HIS A 57 29.12 -0.29 -22.01
N CYS A 58 28.47 0.27 -20.97
CA CYS A 58 27.11 0.80 -21.06
C CYS A 58 27.06 2.30 -21.40
N PHE A 59 28.11 3.09 -21.16
CA PHE A 59 28.03 4.56 -21.27
C PHE A 59 29.12 5.21 -22.13
N LEU A 60 30.20 4.51 -22.53
CA LEU A 60 31.32 5.11 -23.28
C LEU A 60 31.69 4.38 -24.57
N ARG A 61 31.44 3.06 -24.66
CA ARG A 61 31.74 2.26 -25.86
C ARG A 61 30.57 2.37 -26.85
N PRO A 62 30.78 2.93 -28.06
CA PRO A 62 29.72 3.00 -29.07
C PRO A 62 29.29 1.58 -29.49
N LEU A 63 27.97 1.35 -29.49
CA LEU A 63 27.38 0.16 -30.13
C LEU A 63 27.67 0.25 -31.63
N GLY A 64 28.30 -0.79 -32.20
CA GLY A 64 28.73 -0.80 -33.59
C GLY A 64 27.57 -0.63 -34.58
N LYS A 65 27.87 -0.14 -35.79
CA LYS A 65 26.93 0.02 -36.92
C LYS A 65 26.52 -1.33 -37.54
N SER A 66 26.05 -2.30 -36.76
CA SER A 66 25.48 -3.55 -37.27
C SER A 66 24.01 -3.32 -37.67
N GLU A 67 23.50 -3.91 -38.76
CA GLU A 67 22.10 -3.78 -39.16
C GLU A 67 21.14 -4.67 -38.33
N ASN A 68 21.62 -5.79 -37.76
CA ASN A 68 20.80 -6.79 -37.08
C ASN A 68 20.81 -6.66 -35.54
N GLN A 69 19.62 -6.68 -34.92
CA GLN A 69 19.45 -6.56 -33.45
C GLN A 69 20.19 -7.64 -32.66
N LYS A 70 20.19 -8.89 -33.14
CA LYS A 70 20.88 -10.02 -32.52
C LYS A 70 22.39 -9.76 -32.38
N ASP A 71 23.05 -9.42 -33.48
CA ASP A 71 24.49 -9.22 -33.51
C ASP A 71 24.93 -8.04 -32.62
N ARG A 72 24.09 -7.01 -32.48
CA ARG A 72 24.32 -5.91 -31.53
C ARG A 72 24.27 -6.39 -30.08
N LEU A 73 23.27 -7.19 -29.72
CA LEU A 73 23.11 -7.73 -28.36
C LEU A 73 24.25 -8.68 -28.01
N ASP A 74 24.62 -9.57 -28.93
CA ASP A 74 25.74 -10.51 -28.74
C ASP A 74 27.05 -9.73 -28.51
N GLN A 75 27.39 -8.73 -29.34
CA GLN A 75 28.58 -7.90 -29.17
C GLN A 75 28.56 -7.05 -27.88
N PHE A 76 27.38 -6.58 -27.46
CA PHE A 76 27.23 -5.79 -26.24
C PHE A 76 27.43 -6.64 -24.97
N TYR A 77 26.95 -7.88 -24.98
CA TYR A 77 26.98 -8.77 -23.82
C TYR A 77 28.20 -9.68 -23.73
N GLU A 78 28.88 -10.01 -24.83
CA GLU A 78 30.07 -10.87 -24.85
C GLU A 78 31.16 -10.38 -23.87
N GLY A 79 31.40 -9.06 -23.79
CA GLY A 79 32.38 -8.47 -22.86
C GLY A 79 31.88 -8.27 -21.42
N GLN A 80 30.60 -8.51 -21.14
CA GLN A 80 29.96 -8.24 -19.84
C GLN A 80 29.31 -9.47 -19.20
N ALA A 81 29.20 -10.59 -19.91
CA ALA A 81 28.41 -11.75 -19.51
C ALA A 81 28.78 -12.29 -18.11
N GLU A 82 30.08 -12.35 -17.78
CA GLU A 82 30.58 -12.84 -16.48
C GLU A 82 30.30 -11.87 -15.31
N ILE A 83 30.20 -10.56 -15.57
CA ILE A 83 30.02 -9.51 -14.55
C ILE A 83 28.55 -9.06 -14.48
N TYR A 84 27.73 -9.52 -15.44
CA TYR A 84 26.36 -9.09 -15.70
C TYR A 84 25.47 -9.06 -14.45
N ASP A 85 25.43 -10.16 -13.69
CA ASP A 85 24.57 -10.27 -12.50
C ASP A 85 25.07 -9.41 -11.32
N SER A 86 26.39 -9.33 -11.16
CA SER A 86 27.03 -8.60 -10.05
C SER A 86 26.84 -7.09 -10.13
N THR A 87 26.72 -6.54 -11.34
CA THR A 87 26.57 -5.09 -11.59
C THR A 87 25.11 -4.68 -11.76
N ARG A 88 24.27 -5.53 -12.39
CA ARG A 88 22.86 -5.20 -12.68
C ARG A 88 21.92 -5.26 -11.47
N HIS A 89 22.25 -5.94 -10.38
CA HIS A 89 21.36 -6.00 -9.20
C HIS A 89 21.00 -4.63 -8.61
N ARG A 90 21.91 -3.63 -8.73
CA ARG A 90 21.65 -2.26 -8.28
C ARG A 90 20.74 -1.50 -9.24
N LEU A 91 20.79 -1.84 -10.53
CA LEU A 91 20.08 -1.17 -11.62
C LEU A 91 18.64 -1.68 -11.73
N LEU A 92 18.49 -2.99 -11.68
CA LEU A 92 17.24 -3.72 -11.94
C LEU A 92 16.43 -3.96 -10.66
N ARG A 93 16.12 -2.88 -9.94
CA ARG A 93 15.49 -2.95 -8.61
C ARG A 93 14.10 -3.64 -8.58
N GLY A 94 13.38 -3.62 -9.70
CA GLY A 94 12.04 -4.18 -9.83
C GLY A 94 12.00 -5.70 -9.89
N ARG A 95 13.05 -6.34 -10.41
CA ARG A 95 13.08 -7.77 -10.73
C ARG A 95 12.79 -8.68 -9.52
N LYS A 96 13.48 -8.47 -8.39
CA LYS A 96 13.21 -9.23 -7.15
C LYS A 96 11.79 -9.02 -6.64
N THR A 97 11.29 -7.79 -6.74
CA THR A 97 9.93 -7.47 -6.29
C THR A 97 8.90 -8.20 -7.16
N MET A 98 9.06 -8.18 -8.48
CA MET A 98 8.20 -8.89 -9.43
C MET A 98 8.11 -10.39 -9.10
N LEU A 99 9.24 -11.06 -8.90
CA LEU A 99 9.26 -12.50 -8.59
C LEU A 99 8.53 -12.82 -7.28
N LYS A 100 8.75 -12.02 -6.22
CA LYS A 100 8.03 -12.18 -4.95
C LYS A 100 6.53 -12.01 -5.10
N LEU A 101 6.11 -10.96 -5.83
CA LEU A 101 4.71 -10.67 -6.07
C LEU A 101 4.04 -11.78 -6.87
N VAL A 102 4.68 -12.23 -7.96
CA VAL A 102 4.20 -13.34 -8.79
C VAL A 102 4.05 -14.61 -7.96
N ALA A 103 5.10 -15.00 -7.21
CA ALA A 103 5.06 -16.18 -6.35
C ALA A 103 3.93 -16.10 -5.30
N ALA A 104 3.75 -14.94 -4.67
CA ALA A 104 2.67 -14.71 -3.71
C ALA A 104 1.29 -14.86 -4.35
N HIS A 105 1.06 -14.29 -5.54
CA HIS A 105 -0.23 -14.37 -6.21
C HIS A 105 -0.51 -15.76 -6.80
N MET A 106 0.51 -16.48 -7.26
CA MET A 106 0.37 -17.85 -7.74
C MET A 106 -0.05 -18.83 -6.64
N ARG A 107 0.42 -18.64 -5.40
CA ARG A 107 -0.02 -19.46 -4.25
C ARG A 107 -1.51 -19.33 -3.97
N GLU A 108 -2.06 -18.13 -4.16
CA GLU A 108 -3.49 -17.87 -3.97
C GLU A 108 -4.33 -18.29 -5.19
N ARG A 109 -3.76 -18.22 -6.40
CA ARG A 109 -4.42 -18.63 -7.66
C ARG A 109 -4.15 -20.09 -7.98
N LYS A 110 -4.63 -21.00 -7.13
CA LYS A 110 -4.52 -22.44 -7.37
C LYS A 110 -5.24 -22.83 -8.66
N SER A 111 -4.62 -23.72 -9.42
CA SER A 111 -5.13 -24.30 -10.66
C SER A 111 -4.81 -25.79 -10.66
N ASP A 112 -5.73 -26.59 -11.18
CA ASP A 112 -5.52 -28.05 -11.36
C ASP A 112 -4.74 -28.36 -12.64
N LYS A 113 -4.44 -27.34 -13.47
CA LYS A 113 -3.66 -27.51 -14.70
C LYS A 113 -2.15 -27.49 -14.41
N PRO A 114 -1.34 -28.11 -15.29
CA PRO A 114 0.10 -28.02 -15.20
C PRO A 114 0.60 -26.58 -15.10
N LEU A 115 1.56 -26.34 -14.20
CA LEU A 115 2.20 -25.05 -13.99
C LEU A 115 3.35 -24.87 -14.98
N VAL A 116 3.07 -24.14 -16.06
CA VAL A 116 4.06 -23.81 -17.10
C VAL A 116 4.46 -22.35 -17.00
N TRP A 117 5.77 -22.09 -16.91
CA TRP A 117 6.34 -20.74 -16.85
C TRP A 117 7.20 -20.43 -18.08
N VAL A 118 6.94 -19.31 -18.75
CA VAL A 118 7.80 -18.74 -19.81
C VAL A 118 8.47 -17.44 -19.33
N ASP A 119 9.79 -17.41 -19.26
CA ASP A 119 10.59 -16.20 -18.94
C ASP A 119 11.17 -15.61 -20.23
N ILE A 120 10.61 -14.49 -20.69
CA ILE A 120 10.93 -13.85 -21.97
C ILE A 120 12.02 -12.78 -21.77
N GLY A 121 13.12 -12.94 -22.49
CA GLY A 121 14.35 -12.16 -22.26
C GLY A 121 15.02 -12.56 -20.95
N GLY A 122 15.06 -13.87 -20.66
CA GLY A 122 15.53 -14.40 -19.38
C GLY A 122 17.05 -14.34 -19.18
N GLY A 123 17.82 -14.03 -20.22
CA GLY A 123 19.27 -13.82 -20.18
C GLY A 123 20.02 -14.97 -19.51
N THR A 124 20.74 -14.65 -18.43
CA THR A 124 21.60 -15.59 -17.68
C THR A 124 20.83 -16.62 -16.83
N GLY A 125 19.50 -16.63 -16.85
CA GLY A 125 18.70 -17.54 -16.02
C GLY A 125 18.58 -17.14 -14.55
N TRP A 126 19.28 -16.09 -14.11
CA TRP A 126 18.65 -14.95 -13.45
C TRP A 126 17.45 -15.23 -12.53
N ASN A 127 16.28 -14.95 -13.14
CA ASN A 127 14.97 -14.96 -12.53
C ASN A 127 14.57 -16.35 -12.05
N ILE A 128 14.83 -17.37 -12.88
CA ILE A 128 14.50 -18.77 -12.59
C ILE A 128 15.29 -19.21 -11.35
N GLU A 129 16.58 -18.93 -11.28
CA GLU A 129 17.35 -19.27 -10.08
C GLU A 129 16.84 -18.56 -8.83
N THR A 130 16.50 -17.28 -8.95
CA THR A 130 16.01 -16.49 -7.81
C THR A 130 14.61 -16.89 -7.37
N MET A 131 13.77 -17.35 -8.30
CA MET A 131 12.40 -17.78 -8.01
C MET A 131 12.35 -18.94 -7.03
N ASP A 132 13.34 -19.85 -7.07
CA ASP A 132 13.41 -21.02 -6.18
C ASP A 132 13.31 -20.66 -4.68
N ALA A 133 13.80 -19.48 -4.30
CA ALA A 133 13.72 -18.96 -2.93
C ALA A 133 12.31 -18.48 -2.52
N TYR A 134 11.40 -18.27 -3.48
CA TYR A 134 10.05 -17.77 -3.25
C TYR A 134 8.96 -18.78 -3.63
N MET A 135 9.22 -19.59 -4.65
CA MET A 135 8.39 -20.69 -5.13
C MET A 135 9.33 -21.76 -5.71
N PRO A 136 9.46 -22.93 -5.04
CA PRO A 136 10.39 -23.96 -5.46
C PRO A 136 10.22 -24.36 -6.93
N ILE A 137 11.33 -24.46 -7.67
CA ILE A 137 11.30 -24.75 -9.11
C ILE A 137 10.65 -26.10 -9.43
N LYS A 138 10.73 -27.06 -8.51
CA LYS A 138 10.05 -28.36 -8.61
C LYS A 138 8.52 -28.29 -8.63
N GLN A 139 7.91 -27.15 -8.27
CA GLN A 139 6.46 -26.98 -8.35
C GLN A 139 5.98 -26.70 -9.78
N PHE A 140 6.89 -26.29 -10.68
CA PHE A 140 6.56 -26.07 -12.08
C PHE A 140 6.75 -27.37 -12.86
N ASP A 141 5.76 -27.73 -13.66
CA ASP A 141 5.85 -28.87 -14.57
C ASP A 141 6.87 -28.61 -15.68
N ALA A 142 6.91 -27.36 -16.18
CA ALA A 142 7.91 -26.92 -17.15
C ALA A 142 8.22 -25.42 -17.04
N ILE A 143 9.49 -25.07 -17.24
CA ILE A 143 9.95 -23.68 -17.30
C ILE A 143 10.73 -23.49 -18.59
N TYR A 144 10.38 -22.46 -19.36
CA TYR A 144 11.02 -22.12 -20.63
C TYR A 144 11.67 -20.75 -20.54
N LEU A 145 12.99 -20.71 -20.61
CA LEU A 145 13.76 -19.48 -20.76
C LEU A 145 13.90 -19.18 -22.25
N VAL A 146 13.40 -18.03 -22.71
CA VAL A 146 13.51 -17.57 -24.11
C VAL A 146 14.42 -16.34 -24.16
N ASP A 147 15.49 -16.40 -24.95
CA ASP A 147 16.35 -15.23 -25.20
C ASP A 147 16.96 -15.28 -26.62
N LEU A 148 17.33 -14.11 -27.14
CA LEU A 148 17.95 -13.95 -28.46
C LEU A 148 19.49 -14.06 -28.39
N CYS A 149 20.09 -13.81 -27.22
CA CYS A 149 21.53 -13.73 -27.01
C CYS A 149 22.15 -15.06 -26.53
N ASP A 150 22.84 -15.79 -27.41
CA ASP A 150 23.40 -17.10 -27.04
C ASP A 150 24.46 -17.05 -25.92
N PRO A 151 25.38 -16.07 -25.86
CA PRO A 151 26.33 -15.96 -24.75
C PRO A 151 25.68 -15.96 -23.37
N LEU A 152 24.52 -15.30 -23.21
CA LEU A 152 23.76 -15.31 -21.96
C LEU A 152 23.11 -16.67 -21.70
N LEU A 153 22.60 -17.32 -22.76
CA LEU A 153 22.01 -18.66 -22.67
C LEU A 153 23.03 -19.72 -22.27
N GLN A 154 24.30 -19.60 -22.68
CA GLN A 154 25.36 -20.51 -22.22
C GLN A 154 25.56 -20.41 -20.71
N ILE A 155 25.48 -19.21 -20.13
CA ILE A 155 25.53 -19.02 -18.67
C ILE A 155 24.30 -19.66 -18.01
N ALA A 156 23.11 -19.46 -18.58
CA ALA A 156 21.88 -20.05 -18.06
C ALA A 156 21.94 -21.59 -18.06
N ARG A 157 22.40 -22.21 -19.16
CA ARG A 157 22.57 -23.67 -19.26
C ARG A 157 23.52 -24.19 -18.18
N LYS A 158 24.69 -23.56 -18.00
CA LYS A 158 25.65 -23.92 -16.93
C LYS A 158 25.03 -23.77 -15.53
N ARG A 159 24.28 -22.69 -15.29
CA ARG A 159 23.60 -22.42 -14.02
C ARG A 159 22.57 -23.50 -13.70
N PHE A 160 21.72 -23.86 -14.65
CA PHE A 160 20.66 -24.85 -14.44
C PHE A 160 21.24 -26.27 -14.29
N ALA A 161 22.26 -26.61 -15.09
CA ALA A 161 22.98 -27.87 -14.94
C ALA A 161 23.62 -28.01 -13.55
N ALA A 162 24.23 -26.94 -13.02
CA ALA A 162 24.80 -26.92 -11.66
C ALA A 162 23.74 -27.10 -10.55
N LYS A 163 22.47 -26.78 -10.82
CA LYS A 163 21.34 -26.99 -9.89
C LYS A 163 20.65 -28.35 -10.08
N GLY A 164 20.94 -29.07 -11.17
CA GLY A 164 20.31 -30.35 -11.49
C GLY A 164 18.83 -30.26 -11.87
N TRP A 165 18.36 -29.12 -12.37
CA TRP A 165 16.97 -28.94 -12.78
C TRP A 165 16.70 -29.53 -14.17
N ASN A 166 15.79 -30.50 -14.24
CA ASN A 166 15.43 -31.19 -15.49
C ASN A 166 14.16 -30.63 -16.14
N ASN A 167 13.39 -29.82 -15.40
CA ASN A 167 12.16 -29.17 -15.84
C ASN A 167 12.39 -27.75 -16.38
N VAL A 168 13.64 -27.36 -16.60
CA VAL A 168 14.01 -26.03 -17.12
C VAL A 168 14.65 -26.17 -18.50
N HIS A 169 14.07 -25.51 -19.48
CA HIS A 169 14.44 -25.59 -20.89
C HIS A 169 14.90 -24.23 -21.41
N VAL A 170 16.04 -24.21 -22.09
CA VAL A 170 16.64 -22.99 -22.64
C VAL A 170 16.40 -22.93 -24.15
N ILE A 171 15.63 -21.94 -24.60
CA ILE A 171 15.25 -21.73 -25.99
C ILE A 171 15.98 -20.51 -26.54
N HIS A 172 16.82 -20.73 -27.56
CA HIS A 172 17.44 -19.66 -28.33
C HIS A 172 16.51 -19.25 -29.48
N ALA A 173 15.72 -18.19 -29.26
CA ALA A 173 14.73 -17.75 -30.23
C ALA A 173 14.33 -16.28 -30.02
N ASP A 174 13.78 -15.68 -31.06
CA ASP A 174 13.13 -14.37 -30.95
C ASP A 174 11.79 -14.48 -30.18
N ALA A 175 11.55 -13.51 -29.30
CA ALA A 175 10.39 -13.48 -28.41
C ALA A 175 9.03 -13.47 -29.14
N CYS A 176 8.98 -13.01 -30.39
CA CYS A 176 7.76 -12.96 -31.20
C CYS A 176 7.53 -14.22 -32.05
N THR A 177 8.47 -15.15 -32.09
CA THR A 177 8.43 -16.32 -32.99
C THR A 177 8.78 -17.66 -32.35
N PHE A 178 9.22 -17.68 -31.08
CA PHE A 178 9.51 -18.94 -30.37
C PHE A 178 8.33 -19.92 -30.35
N GLN A 179 8.65 -21.21 -30.29
CA GLN A 179 7.71 -22.33 -30.24
C GLN A 179 7.98 -23.17 -29.00
N LEU A 180 6.91 -23.63 -28.34
CA LEU A 180 7.00 -24.59 -27.23
C LEU A 180 6.65 -26.01 -27.70
N PRO A 181 7.11 -27.06 -27.00
CA PRO A 181 6.71 -28.43 -27.28
C PRO A 181 5.18 -28.58 -27.32
N GLY A 182 4.67 -29.24 -28.35
CA GLY A 182 3.23 -29.47 -28.54
C GLY A 182 2.46 -28.30 -29.17
N TRP A 183 3.11 -27.18 -29.49
CA TRP A 183 2.47 -26.11 -30.28
C TRP A 183 2.38 -26.46 -31.77
N PRO A 184 1.41 -25.90 -32.51
CA PRO A 184 1.29 -26.08 -33.95
C PRO A 184 2.57 -25.68 -34.72
N ALA A 185 3.01 -26.55 -35.64
CA ALA A 185 4.23 -26.34 -36.43
C ALA A 185 4.15 -25.16 -37.42
N ASP A 186 2.95 -24.64 -37.69
CA ASP A 186 2.68 -23.48 -38.54
C ASP A 186 2.98 -22.13 -37.85
N GLY A 187 3.56 -22.15 -36.64
CA GLY A 187 3.89 -20.95 -35.86
C GLY A 187 2.75 -20.43 -34.98
N GLY A 188 1.67 -21.20 -34.88
CA GLY A 188 0.57 -20.99 -33.95
C GLY A 188 0.99 -21.08 -32.48
N VAL A 189 0.07 -20.71 -31.59
CA VAL A 189 0.22 -20.78 -30.14
C VAL A 189 -0.88 -21.69 -29.61
N LEU A 190 -0.55 -22.66 -28.75
CA LEU A 190 -1.58 -23.45 -28.06
C LEU A 190 -2.27 -22.57 -27.00
N PRO A 191 -3.57 -22.25 -27.12
CA PRO A 191 -4.18 -21.27 -26.23
C PRO A 191 -4.32 -21.79 -24.80
N GLY A 192 -4.03 -20.92 -23.81
CA GLY A 192 -4.18 -21.29 -22.39
C GLY A 192 -3.21 -22.35 -21.88
N SER A 193 -2.10 -22.57 -22.61
CA SER A 193 -1.08 -23.56 -22.25
C SER A 193 -0.05 -23.08 -21.22
N VAL A 194 -0.06 -21.78 -20.86
CA VAL A 194 0.93 -21.16 -19.99
C VAL A 194 0.30 -20.53 -18.76
N SER A 195 0.83 -20.86 -17.57
CA SER A 195 0.32 -20.37 -16.28
C SER A 195 1.01 -19.09 -15.82
N LEU A 196 2.29 -18.91 -16.18
CA LEU A 196 3.07 -17.73 -15.85
C LEU A 196 3.89 -17.25 -17.06
N VAL A 197 3.83 -15.95 -17.35
CA VAL A 197 4.79 -15.28 -18.24
C VAL A 197 5.52 -14.18 -17.49
N THR A 198 6.84 -14.10 -17.60
CA THR A 198 7.62 -13.00 -17.03
C THR A 198 8.41 -12.24 -18.08
N LEU A 199 8.43 -10.91 -17.93
CA LEU A 199 9.25 -9.99 -18.73
C LEU A 199 10.01 -9.06 -17.77
N SER A 200 11.29 -9.35 -17.54
CA SER A 200 12.11 -8.56 -16.63
C SER A 200 13.12 -7.72 -17.41
N TYR A 201 12.80 -6.45 -17.61
CA TYR A 201 13.60 -5.45 -18.32
C TYR A 201 13.89 -5.88 -19.75
N SER A 202 12.93 -6.57 -20.38
CA SER A 202 13.00 -7.09 -21.73
C SER A 202 11.96 -6.47 -22.65
N LEU A 203 10.82 -6.01 -22.14
CA LEU A 203 9.74 -5.44 -22.96
C LEU A 203 10.18 -4.13 -23.65
N SER A 204 10.94 -3.29 -22.94
CA SER A 204 11.55 -2.07 -23.50
C SER A 204 12.59 -2.34 -24.59
N MET A 205 13.13 -3.57 -24.67
CA MET A 205 14.10 -3.99 -25.67
C MET A 205 13.48 -4.69 -26.89
N ILE A 206 12.16 -4.89 -26.93
CA ILE A 206 11.47 -5.61 -28.02
C ILE A 206 10.66 -4.62 -28.87
N PRO A 207 11.10 -4.28 -30.10
CA PRO A 207 10.37 -3.34 -30.96
C PRO A 207 8.95 -3.80 -31.36
N PRO A 208 8.71 -5.05 -31.81
CA PRO A 208 7.35 -5.52 -32.16
C PRO A 208 6.54 -5.95 -30.92
N TYR A 209 6.51 -5.11 -29.87
CA TYR A 209 5.88 -5.43 -28.58
C TYR A 209 4.38 -5.72 -28.67
N HIS A 210 3.66 -5.16 -29.66
CA HIS A 210 2.24 -5.49 -29.88
C HIS A 210 2.06 -6.98 -30.18
N ARG A 211 2.85 -7.50 -31.15
CA ARG A 211 2.82 -8.90 -31.55
C ARG A 211 3.21 -9.82 -30.40
N LEU A 212 4.21 -9.43 -29.61
CA LEU A 212 4.60 -10.16 -28.41
C LEU A 212 3.45 -10.27 -27.41
N LEU A 213 2.85 -9.14 -27.03
CA LEU A 213 1.81 -9.10 -26.01
C LEU A 213 0.52 -9.79 -26.47
N ASP A 214 0.20 -9.76 -27.76
CA ASP A 214 -0.90 -10.54 -28.33
C ASP A 214 -0.65 -12.05 -28.29
N ARG A 215 0.59 -12.49 -28.49
CA ARG A 215 0.96 -13.91 -28.31
C ARG A 215 0.87 -14.31 -26.85
N VAL A 216 1.34 -13.46 -25.93
CA VAL A 216 1.28 -13.70 -24.48
C VAL A 216 -0.18 -13.87 -24.04
N ASP A 217 -1.08 -13.00 -24.47
CA ASP A 217 -2.52 -13.12 -24.16
C ASP A 217 -3.14 -14.42 -24.67
N ARG A 218 -2.73 -14.89 -25.87
CA ARG A 218 -3.23 -16.16 -26.42
C ARG A 218 -2.73 -17.39 -25.64
N MET A 219 -1.44 -17.44 -25.29
CA MET A 219 -0.87 -18.60 -24.58
C MET A 219 -1.28 -18.66 -23.10
N LEU A 220 -1.61 -17.52 -22.50
CA LEU A 220 -1.91 -17.42 -21.08
C LEU A 220 -3.21 -18.15 -20.73
N ASP A 221 -3.20 -18.92 -19.64
CA ASP A 221 -4.42 -19.49 -19.07
C ASP A 221 -5.46 -18.38 -18.80
N PRO A 222 -6.66 -18.45 -19.38
CA PRO A 222 -7.66 -17.38 -19.29
C PRO A 222 -8.24 -17.18 -17.89
N THR A 223 -8.08 -18.17 -17.01
CA THR A 223 -8.71 -18.26 -15.70
C THR A 223 -7.73 -17.97 -14.56
N HIS A 224 -6.55 -18.60 -14.60
CA HIS A 224 -5.56 -18.53 -13.51
C HIS A 224 -4.21 -17.94 -13.94
N GLY A 225 -4.01 -17.71 -15.23
CA GLY A 225 -2.73 -17.29 -15.78
C GLY A 225 -2.32 -15.89 -15.31
N LEU A 226 -1.03 -15.72 -15.04
CA LEU A 226 -0.44 -14.47 -14.58
C LEU A 226 0.68 -13.99 -15.50
N VAL A 227 0.78 -12.68 -15.69
CA VAL A 227 1.90 -12.02 -16.37
C VAL A 227 2.60 -11.10 -15.39
N GLY A 228 3.90 -11.27 -15.20
CA GLY A 228 4.75 -10.40 -14.39
C GLY A 228 5.68 -9.57 -15.26
N VAL A 229 5.64 -8.25 -15.14
CA VAL A 229 6.52 -7.33 -15.87
C VAL A 229 7.25 -6.41 -14.90
N ALA A 230 8.56 -6.29 -15.05
CA ALA A 230 9.36 -5.25 -14.42
C ALA A 230 10.16 -4.53 -15.47
N ASP A 231 9.94 -3.24 -15.68
CA ASP A 231 10.67 -2.52 -16.73
C ASP A 231 10.85 -1.03 -16.40
N PHE A 232 11.71 -0.36 -17.17
CA PHE A 232 11.83 1.09 -17.21
C PHE A 232 10.69 1.69 -18.04
N TYR A 233 10.38 2.96 -17.79
CA TYR A 233 9.33 3.65 -18.54
C TYR A 233 9.51 5.17 -18.54
N ALA A 234 9.10 5.84 -19.60
CA ALA A 234 8.79 7.26 -19.55
C ALA A 234 7.26 7.44 -19.40
N SER A 235 6.80 8.41 -18.61
CA SER A 235 5.35 8.66 -18.45
C SER A 235 4.84 9.65 -19.48
N ARG A 236 3.53 9.63 -19.79
CA ARG A 236 2.87 10.76 -20.45
C ARG A 236 2.80 11.99 -19.53
N LYS A 237 2.48 13.16 -20.11
CA LYS A 237 2.35 14.44 -19.39
C LYS A 237 1.13 14.48 -18.45
N ALA A 238 0.07 13.73 -18.76
CA ALA A 238 -1.13 13.58 -17.93
C ALA A 238 -1.54 12.10 -17.85
N GLY A 239 -1.98 11.66 -16.67
CA GLY A 239 -2.60 10.34 -16.48
C GLY A 239 -4.07 10.38 -16.91
N GLY A 240 -4.57 9.29 -17.49
CA GLY A 240 -5.98 9.15 -17.84
C GLY A 240 -6.82 8.57 -16.69
N LEU A 241 -8.15 8.67 -16.76
CA LEU A 241 -9.06 8.08 -15.76
C LEU A 241 -8.84 6.57 -15.58
N HIS A 242 -8.56 5.83 -16.66
CA HIS A 242 -8.24 4.41 -16.56
C HIS A 242 -6.97 4.15 -15.71
N GLU A 243 -5.96 5.01 -15.81
CA GLU A 243 -4.71 4.89 -15.06
C GLU A 243 -4.92 5.08 -13.55
N GLU A 244 -5.80 6.01 -13.18
CA GLU A 244 -6.20 6.19 -11.79
C GLU A 244 -6.97 4.97 -11.28
N SER A 245 -7.85 4.41 -12.09
CA SER A 245 -8.67 3.23 -11.73
C SER A 245 -7.84 1.96 -11.45
N ILE A 246 -6.66 1.82 -12.06
CA ILE A 246 -5.77 0.67 -11.83
C ILE A 246 -4.73 0.91 -10.73
N GLY A 247 -4.80 2.04 -10.02
CA GLY A 247 -3.89 2.38 -8.92
C GLY A 247 -2.51 2.87 -9.38
N GLY A 248 -2.45 3.60 -10.50
CA GLY A 248 -1.22 4.16 -11.10
C GLY A 248 -0.49 5.24 -10.29
N VAL A 249 -0.64 5.29 -8.96
CA VAL A 249 -0.03 6.31 -8.09
C VAL A 249 1.47 6.39 -8.33
N GLY A 250 1.97 7.60 -8.59
CA GLY A 250 3.40 7.84 -8.86
C GLY A 250 3.88 7.38 -10.23
N LYS A 251 3.01 7.09 -11.21
CA LYS A 251 3.41 6.83 -12.61
C LYS A 251 4.02 8.08 -13.25
N VAL A 252 3.42 9.27 -13.09
CA VAL A 252 3.91 10.50 -13.74
C VAL A 252 5.34 10.87 -13.29
N VAL A 253 6.20 11.20 -14.25
CA VAL A 253 7.55 11.74 -14.04
C VAL A 253 7.58 13.23 -14.42
N GLY A 254 8.47 13.98 -13.77
CA GLY A 254 8.67 15.39 -14.11
C GLY A 254 9.17 15.58 -15.55
N TRP A 255 8.90 16.74 -16.14
CA TRP A 255 9.23 17.06 -17.54
C TRP A 255 10.69 16.76 -17.90
N LEU A 256 11.64 17.19 -17.06
CA LEU A 256 13.07 16.94 -17.29
C LEU A 256 13.40 15.44 -17.27
N GLY A 257 12.81 14.69 -16.32
CA GLY A 257 13.03 13.26 -16.19
C GLY A 257 12.45 12.47 -17.36
N HIS A 258 11.32 12.90 -17.92
CA HIS A 258 10.74 12.30 -19.12
C HIS A 258 11.70 12.37 -20.31
N TRP A 259 12.13 13.58 -20.69
CA TRP A 259 13.00 13.80 -21.84
C TRP A 259 14.39 13.20 -21.65
N PHE A 260 14.98 13.42 -20.48
CA PHE A 260 16.33 12.93 -20.18
C PHE A 260 16.40 11.41 -20.30
N TRP A 261 15.49 10.66 -19.67
CA TRP A 261 15.56 9.20 -19.72
C TRP A 261 15.20 8.64 -21.08
N GLN A 262 14.27 9.24 -21.81
CA GLN A 262 13.95 8.79 -23.17
C GLN A 262 15.18 8.92 -24.08
N MET A 263 15.78 10.11 -24.15
CA MET A 263 17.00 10.32 -24.94
C MET A 263 18.17 9.44 -24.49
N TRP A 264 18.32 9.26 -23.18
CA TRP A 264 19.40 8.45 -22.62
C TRP A 264 19.30 6.98 -23.04
N PHE A 265 18.12 6.37 -22.88
CA PHE A 265 17.93 4.96 -23.21
C PHE A 265 17.86 4.71 -24.72
N ASP A 266 17.45 5.71 -25.51
CA ASP A 266 17.49 5.63 -26.98
C ASP A 266 18.93 5.44 -27.51
N LEU A 267 19.95 5.96 -26.80
CA LEU A 267 21.38 5.73 -27.14
C LEU A 267 21.78 4.26 -27.07
N ASP A 268 21.13 3.49 -26.19
CA ASP A 268 21.35 2.06 -26.00
C ASP A 268 20.31 1.20 -26.77
N HIS A 269 19.54 1.81 -27.68
CA HIS A 269 18.42 1.18 -28.40
C HIS A 269 17.34 0.57 -27.49
N VAL A 270 17.16 1.13 -26.28
CA VAL A 270 16.09 0.75 -25.36
C VAL A 270 14.99 1.80 -25.44
N ASP A 271 13.81 1.41 -25.92
CA ASP A 271 12.75 2.37 -26.20
C ASP A 271 11.76 2.44 -25.02
N LEU A 272 11.82 3.58 -24.32
CA LEU A 272 10.99 3.87 -23.15
C LEU A 272 9.63 4.51 -23.47
N SER A 273 9.21 4.49 -24.74
CA SER A 273 7.92 5.05 -25.17
C SER A 273 6.77 4.62 -24.23
N PRO A 274 5.94 5.58 -23.77
CA PRO A 274 4.79 5.28 -22.90
C PRO A 274 3.85 4.21 -23.49
N GLY A 275 3.78 4.12 -24.82
CA GLY A 275 2.91 3.21 -25.55
C GLY A 275 3.06 1.74 -25.18
N ARG A 276 4.26 1.28 -24.80
CA ARG A 276 4.48 -0.11 -24.37
C ARG A 276 3.69 -0.47 -23.13
N ARG A 277 3.83 0.36 -22.10
CA ARG A 277 3.14 0.16 -20.83
C ARG A 277 1.64 0.37 -20.99
N ASP A 278 1.24 1.34 -21.80
CA ASP A 278 -0.18 1.60 -22.03
C ASP A 278 -0.85 0.44 -22.79
N TYR A 279 -0.19 -0.14 -23.80
CA TYR A 279 -0.70 -1.33 -24.49
C TYR A 279 -0.74 -2.56 -23.57
N LEU A 280 0.29 -2.75 -22.73
CA LEU A 280 0.29 -3.80 -21.70
C LEU A 280 -0.93 -3.67 -20.76
N GLN A 281 -1.19 -2.46 -20.26
CA GLN A 281 -2.31 -2.19 -19.36
C GLN A 281 -3.69 -2.25 -20.04
N TYR A 282 -3.74 -1.99 -21.35
CA TYR A 282 -4.95 -2.13 -22.15
C TYR A 282 -5.27 -3.59 -22.50
N LYS A 283 -4.25 -4.37 -22.84
CA LYS A 283 -4.40 -5.75 -23.31
C LYS A 283 -4.83 -6.70 -22.19
N PHE A 284 -4.36 -6.47 -20.97
CA PHE A 284 -4.54 -7.37 -19.83
C PHE A 284 -5.31 -6.72 -18.67
N GLY A 285 -5.99 -7.53 -17.86
CA GLY A 285 -6.54 -7.09 -16.58
C GLY A 285 -5.42 -6.86 -15.57
N THR A 286 -5.33 -5.65 -14.98
CA THR A 286 -4.25 -5.31 -14.04
C THR A 286 -4.55 -5.86 -12.64
N VAL A 287 -3.67 -6.72 -12.12
CA VAL A 287 -3.79 -7.35 -10.78
C VAL A 287 -3.05 -6.54 -9.71
N LYS A 288 -1.81 -6.13 -10.00
CA LYS A 288 -0.97 -5.39 -9.06
C LYS A 288 -0.07 -4.41 -9.79
N ILE A 289 0.16 -3.24 -9.20
CA ILE A 289 1.12 -2.28 -9.73
C ILE A 289 1.95 -1.63 -8.62
N LEU A 290 3.23 -1.41 -8.92
CA LEU A 290 4.17 -0.68 -8.11
C LEU A 290 5.00 0.24 -9.03
N ASN A 291 5.03 1.52 -8.73
CA ASN A 291 5.89 2.50 -9.38
C ASN A 291 7.07 2.83 -8.47
N GLY A 292 8.29 2.66 -8.98
CA GLY A 292 9.53 2.90 -8.25
C GLY A 292 10.42 3.93 -8.92
N ARG A 293 11.40 4.42 -8.15
CA ARG A 293 12.47 5.31 -8.62
C ARG A 293 13.81 4.74 -8.20
N ASN A 294 14.72 4.54 -9.15
CA ASN A 294 16.08 4.08 -8.88
C ASN A 294 17.04 5.26 -8.85
N GLY A 295 17.62 5.55 -7.68
CA GLY A 295 18.58 6.64 -7.48
C GLY A 295 20.06 6.21 -7.52
N MET A 296 20.43 5.16 -8.26
CA MET A 296 21.80 4.64 -8.22
C MET A 296 22.86 5.63 -8.74
N PHE A 297 22.62 6.30 -9.87
CA PHE A 297 23.67 7.07 -10.56
C PHE A 297 23.74 8.55 -10.14
N LEU A 298 22.59 9.19 -9.88
CA LEU A 298 22.49 10.56 -9.36
C LEU A 298 21.31 10.66 -8.36
N PRO A 299 21.48 10.23 -7.10
CA PRO A 299 20.38 10.13 -6.14
C PRO A 299 19.62 11.45 -5.88
N TRP A 300 20.27 12.58 -6.17
CA TRP A 300 19.79 13.94 -5.86
C TRP A 300 19.14 14.69 -7.03
N PHE A 301 19.43 14.36 -8.30
CA PHE A 301 18.98 15.17 -9.45
C PHE A 301 17.98 14.46 -10.37
N ILE A 302 18.25 13.23 -10.83
CA ILE A 302 17.35 12.49 -11.72
C ILE A 302 17.40 10.99 -11.35
N ARG A 303 16.23 10.41 -11.02
CA ARG A 303 16.10 8.98 -10.66
C ARG A 303 15.43 8.22 -11.80
N ILE A 304 15.93 7.02 -12.12
CA ILE A 304 15.39 6.20 -13.20
C ILE A 304 14.01 5.67 -12.80
N PRO A 305 12.94 6.01 -13.52
CA PRO A 305 11.61 5.44 -13.30
C PRO A 305 11.57 3.97 -13.73
N TYR A 306 11.04 3.12 -12.85
CA TYR A 306 10.73 1.73 -13.17
C TYR A 306 9.37 1.34 -12.60
N TYR A 307 8.78 0.30 -13.14
CA TYR A 307 7.54 -0.26 -12.63
C TYR A 307 7.67 -1.77 -12.41
N VAL A 308 6.83 -2.29 -11.52
CA VAL A 308 6.49 -3.70 -11.43
C VAL A 308 4.99 -3.79 -11.64
N TRP A 309 4.56 -4.65 -12.54
CA TRP A 309 3.16 -4.82 -12.89
C TRP A 309 2.86 -6.31 -13.01
N LEU A 310 1.73 -6.71 -12.43
CA LEU A 310 1.16 -8.04 -12.61
C LEU A 310 -0.19 -7.88 -13.32
N GLY A 311 -0.47 -8.76 -14.27
CA GLY A 311 -1.78 -8.83 -14.91
C GLY A 311 -2.22 -10.25 -15.21
N CYS A 312 -3.43 -10.36 -15.71
CA CYS A 312 -4.09 -11.61 -16.07
C CYS A 312 -4.94 -11.41 -17.33
N SER A 313 -5.53 -12.49 -17.84
CA SER A 313 -6.48 -12.38 -18.94
C SER A 313 -7.68 -11.51 -18.56
N ARG A 314 -8.20 -10.73 -19.52
CA ARG A 314 -9.45 -9.97 -19.34
C ARG A 314 -10.69 -10.87 -19.20
N SER A 315 -10.56 -12.16 -19.52
CA SER A 315 -11.64 -13.15 -19.45
C SER A 315 -11.82 -13.80 -18.07
N VAL A 316 -10.99 -13.43 -17.08
CA VAL A 316 -11.13 -13.88 -15.70
C VAL A 316 -12.51 -13.50 -15.15
N ASN A 317 -13.11 -14.37 -14.34
CA ASN A 317 -14.37 -14.09 -13.67
C ASN A 317 -14.21 -12.95 -12.65
N VAL A 318 -14.99 -11.88 -12.83
CA VAL A 318 -15.00 -10.68 -11.98
C VAL A 318 -16.34 -10.47 -11.26
N SER A 319 -17.24 -11.45 -11.28
CA SER A 319 -18.61 -11.32 -10.75
C SER A 319 -18.64 -10.98 -9.26
N ALA A 320 -17.77 -11.56 -8.43
CA ALA A 320 -17.70 -11.24 -7.00
C ALA A 320 -17.28 -9.77 -6.75
N ALA A 321 -16.40 -9.22 -7.58
CA ALA A 321 -16.01 -7.82 -7.48
C ALA A 321 -17.16 -6.89 -7.93
N LEU A 322 -17.89 -7.27 -8.97
CA LEU A 322 -19.08 -6.53 -9.42
C LEU A 322 -20.18 -6.55 -8.36
N GLU A 323 -20.48 -7.70 -7.77
CA GLU A 323 -21.44 -7.83 -6.67
C GLU A 323 -21.05 -6.94 -5.48
N ALA A 324 -19.78 -6.98 -5.08
CA ALA A 324 -19.29 -6.16 -3.98
C ALA A 324 -19.38 -4.65 -4.26
N PHE A 325 -19.18 -4.24 -5.51
CA PHE A 325 -19.25 -2.84 -5.91
C PHE A 325 -20.70 -2.37 -6.06
N GLU A 326 -21.52 -3.09 -6.82
CA GLU A 326 -22.87 -2.67 -7.24
C GLU A 326 -23.93 -3.01 -6.19
N THR A 327 -23.86 -4.22 -5.62
CA THR A 327 -24.89 -4.74 -4.72
C THR A 327 -24.55 -4.44 -3.27
N ASP A 328 -23.38 -4.91 -2.79
CA ASP A 328 -23.05 -4.78 -1.36
C ASP A 328 -22.84 -3.33 -0.96
N SER A 329 -22.17 -2.54 -1.81
CA SER A 329 -21.83 -1.15 -1.52
C SER A 329 -22.86 -0.15 -2.00
N GLY A 330 -23.90 -0.61 -2.72
CA GLY A 330 -24.99 0.23 -3.22
C GLY A 330 -24.68 1.03 -4.48
N ASN A 331 -23.48 0.93 -5.08
CA ASN A 331 -23.08 1.76 -6.22
C ASN A 331 -23.80 1.31 -7.52
N LEU A 332 -25.03 1.76 -7.76
CA LEU A 332 -25.68 1.60 -9.05
C LEU A 332 -24.88 2.38 -10.11
N VAL A 333 -24.66 1.75 -11.28
CA VAL A 333 -23.89 2.31 -12.41
C VAL A 333 -24.42 3.69 -12.79
N GLY A 334 -23.77 4.73 -12.26
CA GLY A 334 -24.19 6.11 -12.39
C GLY A 334 -23.49 7.00 -11.35
N ASN A 335 -22.43 7.69 -11.79
CA ASN A 335 -21.73 8.80 -11.12
C ASN A 335 -20.73 8.57 -9.97
N TYR A 336 -20.56 7.39 -9.38
CA TYR A 336 -19.73 7.28 -8.17
C TYR A 336 -18.67 6.17 -8.30
N SER A 337 -17.39 6.57 -8.33
CA SER A 337 -16.20 5.73 -8.58
C SER A 337 -16.10 5.12 -10.00
N PRO A 338 -14.91 4.61 -10.43
CA PRO A 338 -14.63 4.33 -11.84
C PRO A 338 -15.72 3.53 -12.50
N LYS A 339 -16.36 4.12 -13.52
CA LYS A 339 -17.45 3.49 -14.27
C LYS A 339 -17.04 2.05 -14.58
N SER A 340 -17.87 1.10 -14.17
CA SER A 340 -17.86 -0.23 -14.77
C SER A 340 -18.02 0.00 -16.27
N VAL A 341 -17.01 -0.40 -17.02
CA VAL A 341 -17.14 -0.47 -18.46
C VAL A 341 -17.35 -1.94 -18.76
N ALA A 342 -18.59 -2.25 -19.15
CA ALA A 342 -19.18 -3.55 -19.52
C ALA A 342 -19.90 -4.34 -18.41
N SER A 343 -21.21 -4.50 -18.62
CA SER A 343 -22.02 -5.58 -18.05
C SER A 343 -21.54 -6.92 -18.63
N THR A 344 -21.35 -7.92 -17.78
CA THR A 344 -20.88 -9.26 -18.16
C THR A 344 -22.06 -10.18 -18.39
N ALA A 345 -22.63 -10.16 -19.58
CA ALA A 345 -23.53 -11.22 -20.05
C ALA A 345 -23.13 -11.62 -21.48
N GLY A 346 -22.54 -12.82 -21.60
CA GLY A 346 -22.20 -13.45 -22.88
C GLY A 346 -20.82 -13.10 -23.42
N LEU A 347 -19.81 -13.91 -23.12
CA LEU A 347 -18.47 -13.80 -23.71
C LEU A 347 -18.09 -15.15 -24.34
N LYS A 348 -17.96 -15.19 -25.66
CA LYS A 348 -17.22 -16.24 -26.37
C LYS A 348 -16.28 -15.60 -27.39
N ARG A 349 -15.06 -16.15 -27.43
CA ARG A 349 -13.91 -15.71 -28.21
C ARG A 349 -14.14 -15.94 -29.71
N VAL A 350 -14.03 -14.90 -30.52
CA VAL A 350 -13.92 -15.06 -31.99
C VAL A 350 -12.45 -15.32 -32.34
N THR A 351 -12.17 -16.54 -32.80
CA THR A 351 -10.93 -16.86 -33.51
C THR A 351 -11.14 -16.60 -35.00
N SER A 352 -10.74 -15.43 -35.50
CA SER A 352 -10.55 -15.26 -36.94
C SER A 352 -9.16 -15.80 -37.31
N LEU A 353 -9.12 -17.09 -37.67
CA LEU A 353 -8.00 -17.66 -38.42
C LEU A 353 -8.12 -17.14 -39.86
N VAL A 354 -7.52 -15.99 -40.15
CA VAL A 354 -7.29 -15.62 -41.55
C VAL A 354 -6.13 -16.47 -42.06
N LYS A 355 -6.45 -17.62 -42.68
CA LYS A 355 -5.51 -18.32 -43.56
C LYS A 355 -5.29 -17.44 -44.79
N LEU A 356 -4.17 -16.71 -44.82
CA LEU A 356 -3.69 -16.12 -46.06
C LEU A 356 -3.12 -17.26 -46.92
N GLY A 357 -3.95 -17.83 -47.81
CA GLY A 357 -3.53 -18.94 -48.67
C GLY A 357 -4.45 -19.15 -49.87
N SER A 358 -3.87 -18.90 -51.06
CA SER A 358 -4.28 -19.28 -52.42
C SER A 358 -5.60 -18.75 -52.99
N ARG A 359 -5.46 -18.05 -54.12
CA ARG A 359 -6.53 -17.78 -55.10
C ARG A 359 -7.31 -19.07 -55.39
N VAL A 360 -8.62 -19.05 -55.16
CA VAL A 360 -9.56 -20.00 -55.73
C VAL A 360 -10.77 -19.21 -56.23
N ASP A 361 -11.24 -19.60 -57.41
CA ASP A 361 -12.20 -18.94 -58.30
C ASP A 361 -13.54 -18.54 -57.67
N LEU A 362 -14.08 -17.46 -58.23
CA LEU A 362 -15.44 -16.97 -58.06
C LEU A 362 -16.44 -18.04 -58.53
N GLY A 363 -17.31 -18.49 -57.62
CA GLY A 363 -18.44 -19.35 -57.98
C GLY A 363 -19.35 -19.68 -56.80
N ASN A 364 -20.59 -19.19 -56.90
CA ASN A 364 -21.79 -19.42 -56.09
C ASN A 364 -21.95 -18.67 -54.75
N ASP A 365 -22.98 -17.82 -54.76
CA ASP A 365 -23.67 -17.24 -53.62
C ASP A 365 -24.09 -18.34 -52.63
N SER A 366 -23.38 -18.40 -51.51
CA SER A 366 -23.96 -18.82 -50.25
C SER A 366 -23.97 -17.58 -49.36
N GLU A 367 -25.16 -17.09 -49.02
CA GLU A 367 -25.35 -16.08 -47.98
C GLU A 367 -24.68 -16.60 -46.70
N VAL A 368 -23.46 -16.12 -46.46
CA VAL A 368 -22.81 -16.25 -45.16
C VAL A 368 -23.57 -15.29 -44.27
N GLU A 369 -24.37 -15.81 -43.33
CA GLU A 369 -24.85 -15.04 -42.19
C GLU A 369 -23.61 -14.52 -41.45
N VAL A 370 -23.20 -13.29 -41.80
CA VAL A 370 -22.23 -12.54 -41.03
C VAL A 370 -23.00 -12.07 -39.82
N ASP A 371 -22.84 -12.77 -38.70
CA ASP A 371 -23.26 -12.29 -37.38
C ASP A 371 -22.46 -11.01 -37.08
N THR A 372 -22.96 -9.87 -37.58
CA THR A 372 -22.39 -8.54 -37.33
C THR A 372 -22.69 -8.15 -35.89
N GLN A 373 -21.96 -8.76 -34.96
CA GLN A 373 -21.90 -8.28 -33.58
C GLN A 373 -21.02 -7.03 -33.55
N LEU A 374 -21.65 -5.87 -33.35
CA LEU A 374 -20.95 -4.61 -33.09
C LEU A 374 -20.12 -4.74 -31.82
N GLU A 375 -18.79 -4.69 -31.95
CA GLU A 375 -17.87 -4.60 -30.81
C GLU A 375 -17.90 -3.18 -30.24
N GLU A 376 -18.31 -3.02 -28.98
CA GLU A 376 -18.03 -1.79 -28.25
C GLU A 376 -16.58 -1.83 -27.74
N VAL A 377 -15.70 -1.02 -28.33
CA VAL A 377 -14.27 -0.95 -27.93
C VAL A 377 -14.16 -0.27 -26.57
N VAL A 378 -14.10 -1.09 -25.52
CA VAL A 378 -14.15 -0.66 -24.12
C VAL A 378 -12.79 -0.87 -23.40
N PRO A 379 -12.30 0.13 -22.64
CA PRO A 379 -11.09 -0.02 -21.81
C PRO A 379 -11.27 -1.10 -20.73
N PRO A 380 -10.18 -1.74 -20.25
CA PRO A 380 -10.31 -2.77 -19.22
C PRO A 380 -10.83 -2.21 -17.91
N SER A 381 -11.50 -3.07 -17.15
CA SER A 381 -12.00 -2.76 -15.80
C SER A 381 -10.85 -2.35 -14.85
N SER A 382 -11.21 -1.72 -13.74
CA SER A 382 -10.24 -1.27 -12.73
C SER A 382 -9.48 -2.44 -12.10
N ALA A 383 -8.33 -2.17 -11.47
CA ALA A 383 -7.52 -3.23 -10.84
C ALA A 383 -8.28 -3.97 -9.72
N PHE A 384 -9.26 -3.32 -9.10
CA PHE A 384 -10.16 -3.92 -8.11
C PHE A 384 -10.82 -5.21 -8.63
N HIS A 385 -11.23 -5.23 -9.91
CA HIS A 385 -11.90 -6.39 -10.51
C HIS A 385 -10.99 -7.61 -10.66
N TYR A 386 -9.68 -7.40 -10.78
CA TYR A 386 -8.71 -8.45 -11.07
C TYR A 386 -7.80 -8.79 -9.89
N HIS A 387 -7.76 -7.96 -8.85
CA HIS A 387 -6.76 -8.00 -7.79
C HIS A 387 -6.93 -9.17 -6.81
N SER A 388 -8.12 -9.37 -6.27
CA SER A 388 -8.38 -10.31 -5.16
C SER A 388 -9.73 -11.00 -5.31
N GLN A 389 -9.86 -12.20 -4.73
CA GLN A 389 -11.14 -12.87 -4.51
C GLN A 389 -12.00 -12.15 -3.44
N THR A 390 -11.40 -11.25 -2.65
CA THR A 390 -12.02 -10.62 -1.46
C THR A 390 -12.00 -9.09 -1.60
N PRO A 391 -13.08 -8.48 -2.09
CA PRO A 391 -13.12 -7.08 -2.51
C PRO A 391 -13.34 -6.11 -1.33
N TRP A 392 -12.40 -6.03 -0.38
CA TRP A 392 -12.54 -5.11 0.77
C TRP A 392 -12.48 -3.64 0.35
N ARG A 393 -11.43 -3.27 -0.41
CA ARG A 393 -11.16 -1.87 -0.79
C ARG A 393 -11.85 -1.53 -2.10
N LEU A 394 -12.89 -0.70 -2.04
CA LEU A 394 -13.59 -0.26 -3.24
C LEU A 394 -12.72 0.66 -4.11
N PRO A 395 -12.92 0.66 -5.43
CA PRO A 395 -12.18 1.54 -6.33
C PRO A 395 -12.58 3.00 -6.07
N TYR A 396 -11.62 3.91 -6.20
CA TYR A 396 -11.82 5.35 -6.00
C TYR A 396 -10.89 6.16 -6.91
N TYR A 397 -11.29 7.38 -7.24
CA TYR A 397 -10.44 8.35 -7.95
C TYR A 397 -9.68 9.25 -6.96
N THR A 398 -8.50 9.71 -7.36
CA THR A 398 -7.70 10.56 -6.47
C THR A 398 -8.12 12.02 -6.62
N HIS A 399 -8.91 12.52 -5.67
CA HIS A 399 -9.29 13.93 -5.61
C HIS A 399 -8.19 14.81 -5.00
N ALA A 400 -8.30 16.13 -5.16
CA ALA A 400 -7.31 17.09 -4.65
C ALA A 400 -7.13 16.95 -3.12
N VAL A 401 -8.25 16.80 -2.38
CA VAL A 401 -8.26 16.63 -0.93
C VAL A 401 -7.44 15.41 -0.47
N HIS A 402 -7.45 14.31 -1.25
CA HIS A 402 -6.66 13.12 -0.93
C HIS A 402 -5.15 13.40 -0.91
N LYS A 403 -4.67 14.40 -1.68
CA LYS A 403 -3.24 14.76 -1.76
C LYS A 403 -2.79 15.62 -0.56
N GLU A 404 -3.73 16.15 0.21
CA GLU A 404 -3.43 16.91 1.43
C GLU A 404 -3.00 15.99 2.58
N PHE A 405 -3.46 14.73 2.55
CA PHE A 405 -3.07 13.71 3.51
C PHE A 405 -1.77 13.02 3.09
N ARG A 406 -0.72 13.19 3.90
CA ARG A 406 0.57 12.51 3.67
C ARG A 406 0.66 11.12 4.29
N THR A 407 -0.19 10.84 5.29
CA THR A 407 -0.23 9.60 6.06
C THR A 407 -1.56 9.48 6.82
N PHE A 408 -1.78 8.37 7.53
CA PHE A 408 -2.93 8.17 8.40
C PHE A 408 -2.92 9.14 9.59
N ILE A 409 -4.11 9.62 9.97
CA ILE A 409 -4.27 10.50 11.14
C ILE A 409 -4.16 9.68 12.41
N TYR A 410 -4.94 8.60 12.49
CA TYR A 410 -5.08 7.76 13.67
C TYR A 410 -4.49 6.37 13.44
N ALA A 411 -3.58 5.94 14.31
CA ALA A 411 -3.07 4.57 14.35
C ALA A 411 -3.94 3.63 15.22
N PHE A 412 -4.85 4.20 16.01
CA PHE A 412 -5.79 3.53 16.92
C PHE A 412 -7.04 4.43 17.14
N THR A 413 -8.16 3.89 17.63
CA THR A 413 -9.41 4.64 17.89
C THR A 413 -9.49 5.26 19.29
N TRP A 414 -10.37 6.26 19.47
CA TRP A 414 -10.59 6.98 20.74
C TRP A 414 -12.01 6.77 21.32
N GLU A 415 -12.77 5.85 20.75
CA GLU A 415 -14.05 5.36 21.29
C GLU A 415 -13.86 4.01 21.95
N ASP A 416 -14.62 3.77 23.02
CA ASP A 416 -14.71 2.44 23.63
C ASP A 416 -15.70 1.56 22.85
N PRO A 417 -15.24 0.59 22.04
CA PRO A 417 -16.16 -0.26 21.29
C PRO A 417 -16.96 -1.21 22.20
N MET A 418 -16.52 -1.45 23.45
CA MET A 418 -17.31 -2.25 24.40
C MET A 418 -18.54 -1.47 24.88
N GLU A 419 -18.41 -0.15 25.04
CA GLU A 419 -19.57 0.69 25.36
C GLU A 419 -20.52 0.74 24.17
N ASP A 420 -20.00 0.88 22.94
CA ASP A 420 -20.81 0.83 21.73
C ASP A 420 -21.66 -0.45 21.66
N MET A 421 -21.06 -1.61 21.92
CA MET A 421 -21.75 -2.90 21.85
C MET A 421 -22.86 -3.09 22.90
N ARG A 422 -22.90 -2.29 23.97
CA ARG A 422 -24.02 -2.32 24.94
C ARG A 422 -25.31 -1.74 24.36
N HIS A 423 -25.20 -0.87 23.34
CA HIS A 423 -26.33 -0.10 22.81
C HIS A 423 -26.63 -0.39 21.33
N LEU A 424 -25.63 -0.90 20.58
CA LEU A 424 -25.75 -1.14 19.14
C LEU A 424 -26.63 -2.34 18.78
N GLU A 425 -26.78 -3.34 19.66
CA GLU A 425 -27.66 -4.51 19.42
C GLU A 425 -27.44 -5.20 18.05
N LEU A 426 -26.17 -5.26 17.57
CA LEU A 426 -25.86 -5.81 16.26
C LEU A 426 -26.17 -7.30 16.16
N THR A 427 -26.67 -7.72 15.00
CA THR A 427 -26.94 -9.12 14.66
C THR A 427 -26.23 -9.51 13.37
N LYS A 428 -26.34 -10.78 12.97
CA LYS A 428 -25.82 -11.25 11.68
C LYS A 428 -26.48 -10.56 10.50
N ASP A 429 -27.72 -10.09 10.61
CA ASP A 429 -28.42 -9.40 9.51
C ASP A 429 -28.07 -7.91 9.42
N SER A 430 -27.38 -7.37 10.43
CA SER A 430 -27.04 -5.96 10.50
C SER A 430 -26.14 -5.51 9.36
N SER A 431 -26.41 -4.31 8.85
CA SER A 431 -25.56 -3.56 7.93
C SER A 431 -25.22 -2.23 8.60
N ILE A 432 -23.96 -2.07 9.00
CA ILE A 432 -23.47 -0.92 9.75
C ILE A 432 -22.55 -0.04 8.89
N LEU A 433 -22.76 1.26 8.93
CA LEU A 433 -21.78 2.25 8.47
C LEU A 433 -20.99 2.79 9.65
N CYS A 434 -19.66 2.85 9.54
CA CYS A 434 -18.81 3.47 10.53
C CYS A 434 -17.64 4.22 9.88
N ILE A 435 -17.12 5.25 10.54
CA ILE A 435 -15.88 5.87 10.10
C ILE A 435 -14.73 4.87 10.29
N SER A 436 -13.84 4.79 9.29
CA SER A 436 -12.77 3.78 9.28
C SER A 436 -11.81 3.97 10.44
N SER A 437 -11.31 5.21 10.64
CA SER A 437 -10.25 5.50 11.58
C SER A 437 -9.09 4.50 11.42
N ALA A 438 -8.65 3.84 12.50
CA ALA A 438 -7.65 2.77 12.43
C ALA A 438 -8.23 1.37 12.15
N GLY A 439 -9.56 1.23 12.04
CA GLY A 439 -10.28 -0.04 11.83
C GLY A 439 -10.58 -0.83 13.11
N ASP A 440 -10.19 -0.32 14.29
CA ASP A 440 -10.28 -1.06 15.55
C ASP A 440 -11.73 -1.35 15.96
N ASN A 441 -12.62 -0.34 15.91
CA ASN A 441 -14.03 -0.50 16.25
C ASN A 441 -14.73 -1.42 15.24
N ALA A 442 -14.45 -1.25 13.94
CA ALA A 442 -15.02 -2.09 12.89
C ALA A 442 -14.63 -3.58 13.06
N LEU A 443 -13.37 -3.87 13.40
CA LEU A 443 -12.92 -5.22 13.76
C LEU A 443 -13.59 -5.72 15.04
N HIS A 444 -13.81 -4.85 16.02
CA HIS A 444 -14.53 -5.20 17.23
C HIS A 444 -15.99 -5.61 16.94
N TYR A 445 -16.70 -4.85 16.12
CA TYR A 445 -18.07 -5.18 15.68
C TYR A 445 -18.11 -6.50 14.91
N ALA A 446 -17.12 -6.73 14.04
CA ALA A 446 -16.96 -7.99 13.33
C ALA A 446 -16.80 -9.17 14.29
N ILE A 447 -16.02 -9.05 15.36
CA ILE A 447 -15.83 -10.09 16.39
C ILE A 447 -17.11 -10.29 17.21
N ALA A 448 -17.68 -9.20 17.72
CA ALA A 448 -18.77 -9.25 18.69
C ALA A 448 -20.08 -9.77 18.08
N ALA A 449 -20.41 -9.39 16.85
CA ALA A 449 -21.71 -9.68 16.24
C ALA A 449 -21.66 -10.39 14.88
N GLY A 450 -20.55 -10.27 14.14
CA GLY A 450 -20.44 -10.84 12.79
C GLY A 450 -21.51 -10.32 11.81
N PRO A 451 -21.66 -9.00 11.64
CA PRO A 451 -22.71 -8.41 10.82
C PRO A 451 -22.56 -8.67 9.31
N ARG A 452 -23.70 -8.75 8.62
CA ARG A 452 -23.82 -8.91 7.16
C ARG A 452 -23.30 -7.73 6.37
N ARG A 453 -23.26 -6.49 6.88
CA ARG A 453 -22.42 -5.41 6.32
C ARG A 453 -21.64 -4.55 7.31
N ILE A 454 -20.38 -4.24 7.01
CA ILE A 454 -19.57 -3.20 7.67
C ILE A 454 -18.99 -2.29 6.59
N HIS A 455 -19.55 -1.09 6.47
CA HIS A 455 -19.08 -0.04 5.58
C HIS A 455 -18.17 0.91 6.36
N CYS A 456 -16.87 0.78 6.15
CA CYS A 456 -15.87 1.69 6.72
C CYS A 456 -15.67 2.87 5.76
N VAL A 457 -15.91 4.10 6.22
CA VAL A 457 -15.83 5.31 5.39
C VAL A 457 -14.70 6.20 5.88
N ASP A 458 -13.86 6.71 4.97
CA ASP A 458 -12.84 7.71 5.31
C ASP A 458 -12.43 8.51 4.08
N MET A 459 -12.27 9.83 4.22
CA MET A 459 -11.76 10.68 3.15
C MET A 459 -10.23 10.58 3.01
N ASN A 460 -9.52 10.19 4.07
CA ASN A 460 -8.08 9.97 4.01
C ASN A 460 -7.78 8.56 3.49
N PRO A 461 -7.22 8.41 2.26
CA PRO A 461 -6.92 7.10 1.71
C PRO A 461 -5.96 6.27 2.59
N CYS A 462 -5.07 6.94 3.34
CA CYS A 462 -4.12 6.26 4.22
C CYS A 462 -4.77 5.52 5.39
N GLN A 463 -5.96 5.95 5.84
CA GLN A 463 -6.71 5.24 6.88
C GLN A 463 -7.19 3.89 6.35
N GLY A 464 -7.80 3.88 5.17
CA GLY A 464 -8.20 2.62 4.56
C GLY A 464 -7.02 1.74 4.14
N HIS A 465 -5.85 2.31 3.79
CA HIS A 465 -4.63 1.50 3.62
C HIS A 465 -4.21 0.77 4.91
N LEU A 466 -4.46 1.36 6.08
CA LEU A 466 -4.20 0.73 7.39
C LEU A 466 -5.22 -0.36 7.70
N VAL A 467 -6.52 -0.10 7.48
CA VAL A 467 -7.55 -1.13 7.66
C VAL A 467 -7.28 -2.32 6.73
N GLU A 468 -6.99 -2.06 5.45
CA GLU A 468 -6.64 -3.11 4.47
C GLU A 468 -5.39 -3.90 4.88
N LEU A 469 -4.39 -3.25 5.48
CA LEU A 469 -3.20 -3.94 6.02
C LEU A 469 -3.55 -4.87 7.19
N LYS A 470 -4.43 -4.45 8.10
CA LYS A 470 -4.90 -5.30 9.21
C LYS A 470 -5.67 -6.51 8.69
N LEU A 471 -6.59 -6.31 7.74
CA LEU A 471 -7.37 -7.40 7.12
C LEU A 471 -6.46 -8.40 6.38
N ALA A 472 -5.52 -7.91 5.58
CA ALA A 472 -4.53 -8.75 4.90
C ALA A 472 -3.69 -9.58 5.90
N ALA A 473 -3.25 -8.94 6.99
CA ALA A 473 -2.43 -9.58 8.00
C ALA A 473 -3.22 -10.62 8.83
N LEU A 474 -4.50 -10.38 9.14
CA LEU A 474 -5.39 -11.35 9.79
C LEU A 474 -5.57 -12.61 8.94
N ARG A 475 -5.63 -12.44 7.62
CA ARG A 475 -5.81 -13.53 6.67
C ARG A 475 -4.56 -14.42 6.54
N THR A 476 -3.37 -13.83 6.50
CA THR A 476 -2.15 -14.57 6.12
C THR A 476 -1.20 -14.88 7.26
N LEU A 477 -1.03 -13.97 8.22
CA LEU A 477 0.02 -14.10 9.23
C LEU A 477 -0.39 -15.04 10.37
N SER A 478 0.60 -15.52 11.13
CA SER A 478 0.34 -16.16 12.42
C SER A 478 -0.10 -15.12 13.46
N HIS A 479 -0.82 -15.55 14.50
CA HIS A 479 -1.20 -14.67 15.61
C HIS A 479 0.00 -13.98 16.25
N THR A 480 1.11 -14.70 16.46
CA THR A 480 2.35 -14.13 17.03
C THR A 480 2.90 -13.01 16.17
N THR A 481 3.04 -13.23 14.86
CA THR A 481 3.54 -12.21 13.94
C THR A 481 2.58 -11.02 13.83
N PHE A 482 1.27 -11.27 13.83
CA PHE A 482 0.25 -10.24 13.85
C PHE A 482 0.32 -9.40 15.13
N PHE A 483 0.50 -10.04 16.28
CA PHE A 483 0.67 -9.38 17.57
C PHE A 483 2.00 -8.62 17.65
N ASP A 484 3.09 -9.11 17.10
CA ASP A 484 4.34 -8.33 17.00
C ASP A 484 4.10 -7.04 16.22
N MET A 485 3.45 -7.16 15.06
CA MET A 485 3.15 -6.05 14.16
C MET A 485 2.25 -5.00 14.81
N PHE A 486 1.08 -5.38 15.33
CA PHE A 486 0.07 -4.44 15.82
C PHE A 486 -0.05 -4.41 17.35
N GLY A 487 0.20 -5.49 18.08
CA GLY A 487 0.25 -5.47 19.55
C GLY A 487 1.49 -4.73 20.05
N SER A 488 2.67 -5.28 19.76
CA SER A 488 3.97 -4.70 20.12
C SER A 488 4.35 -3.48 19.28
N GLY A 489 3.67 -3.27 18.14
CA GLY A 489 3.96 -2.18 17.21
C GLY A 489 5.32 -2.29 16.52
N LYS A 490 5.92 -3.49 16.51
CA LYS A 490 7.28 -3.75 16.02
C LYS A 490 7.38 -5.07 15.30
N LEU A 491 7.86 -5.03 14.07
CA LEU A 491 8.11 -6.23 13.28
C LEU A 491 9.39 -6.05 12.48
N SER A 492 10.37 -6.91 12.74
CA SER A 492 11.57 -6.96 11.91
C SER A 492 11.19 -7.47 10.52
N ASN A 493 11.85 -6.96 9.48
CA ASN A 493 11.64 -7.41 8.10
C ASN A 493 10.20 -7.26 7.57
N PHE A 494 9.42 -6.25 8.01
CA PHE A 494 8.07 -5.98 7.49
C PHE A 494 7.98 -6.02 5.96
N ARG A 495 9.00 -5.51 5.25
CA ARG A 495 9.07 -5.57 3.79
C ARG A 495 8.95 -7.00 3.23
N THR A 496 9.53 -7.99 3.89
CA THR A 496 9.49 -9.38 3.43
C THR A 496 8.07 -9.93 3.51
N PHE A 497 7.39 -9.75 4.64
CA PHE A 497 5.96 -10.10 4.80
C PHE A 497 5.08 -9.34 3.81
N LEU A 498 5.34 -8.03 3.63
CA LEU A 498 4.63 -7.19 2.69
C LEU A 498 4.69 -7.71 1.26
N ASP A 499 5.87 -8.14 0.80
CA ASP A 499 6.05 -8.64 -0.56
C ASP A 499 5.54 -10.08 -0.75
N ASN A 500 5.84 -10.96 0.21
CA ASN A 500 5.67 -12.41 0.06
C ASN A 500 4.29 -12.94 0.50
N GLU A 501 3.63 -12.27 1.44
CA GLU A 501 2.43 -12.78 2.10
C GLU A 501 1.26 -11.80 1.98
N LEU A 502 1.48 -10.50 2.23
CA LEU A 502 0.39 -9.52 2.28
C LEU A 502 -0.01 -9.00 0.89
N SER A 503 0.92 -8.99 -0.08
CA SER A 503 0.70 -8.35 -1.38
C SER A 503 -0.50 -8.86 -2.21
N PRO A 504 -0.94 -10.13 -2.14
CA PRO A 504 -2.15 -10.59 -2.85
C PRO A 504 -3.45 -9.98 -2.30
N TRP A 505 -3.44 -9.51 -1.05
CA TRP A 505 -4.60 -9.02 -0.32
C TRP A 505 -4.65 -7.50 -0.16
N LEU A 506 -3.64 -6.79 -0.68
CA LEU A 506 -3.53 -5.34 -0.62
C LEU A 506 -3.77 -4.74 -2.00
N SER A 507 -4.70 -3.79 -2.12
CA SER A 507 -4.88 -2.96 -3.31
C SER A 507 -3.56 -2.35 -3.80
N SER A 508 -3.46 -2.02 -5.09
CA SER A 508 -2.23 -1.45 -5.62
C SER A 508 -1.83 -0.14 -4.93
N ALA A 509 -2.82 0.67 -4.54
CA ALA A 509 -2.60 1.90 -3.78
C ALA A 509 -2.04 1.61 -2.38
N ALA A 510 -2.63 0.67 -1.63
CA ALA A 510 -2.13 0.32 -0.30
C ALA A 510 -0.74 -0.33 -0.38
N TYR A 511 -0.51 -1.24 -1.33
CA TYR A 511 0.80 -1.84 -1.51
C TYR A 511 1.88 -0.79 -1.83
N GLN A 512 1.60 0.15 -2.74
CA GLN A 512 2.49 1.29 -3.03
C GLN A 512 2.78 2.11 -1.77
N PHE A 513 1.74 2.45 -0.99
CA PHE A 513 1.88 3.20 0.26
C PHE A 513 2.78 2.49 1.26
N TRP A 514 2.53 1.20 1.52
CA TRP A 514 3.32 0.42 2.49
C TRP A 514 4.74 0.12 2.01
N ARG A 515 4.96 0.02 0.69
CA ARG A 515 6.31 -0.08 0.12
C ARG A 515 7.13 1.19 0.32
N MET A 516 6.51 2.37 0.26
CA MET A 516 7.16 3.63 0.61
C MET A 516 7.38 3.77 2.13
N ASN A 517 6.52 3.13 2.93
CA ASN A 517 6.55 3.14 4.39
C ASN A 517 7.03 1.82 4.99
N GLN A 518 7.92 1.08 4.30
CA GLN A 518 8.35 -0.26 4.70
C GLN A 518 9.07 -0.32 6.06
N ASN A 519 9.41 0.84 6.63
CA ASN A 519 10.07 1.00 7.92
C ASN A 519 9.07 1.34 9.06
N ALA A 520 7.75 1.32 8.80
CA ALA A 520 6.74 1.75 9.76
C ALA A 520 6.86 1.02 11.12
N PHE A 521 7.20 -0.28 11.08
CA PHE A 521 7.30 -1.18 12.22
C PHE A 521 8.72 -1.36 12.79
N GLU A 522 9.74 -0.61 12.34
CA GLU A 522 11.12 -0.79 12.84
C GLU A 522 11.31 -0.34 14.30
N LYS A 523 10.56 0.68 14.74
CA LYS A 523 10.71 1.27 16.08
C LYS A 523 9.44 1.23 16.91
N SER A 524 8.36 1.80 16.40
CA SER A 524 7.03 1.77 17.02
C SER A 524 6.06 2.30 15.97
N PHE A 525 5.15 1.43 15.54
CA PHE A 525 4.09 1.76 14.59
C PHE A 525 3.24 2.94 15.09
N TYR A 526 2.87 2.93 16.37
CA TYR A 526 2.02 3.95 16.99
C TYR A 526 2.66 5.34 17.12
N ARG A 527 3.99 5.45 16.97
CA ARG A 527 4.70 6.73 16.90
C ARG A 527 4.86 7.28 15.47
N ARG A 528 4.22 6.63 14.50
CA ARG A 528 4.07 7.09 13.10
C ARG A 528 2.70 7.78 12.93
N GLY A 529 2.44 8.33 11.74
CA GLY A 529 1.20 9.06 11.48
C GLY A 529 1.16 10.44 12.17
N TYR A 530 0.02 11.12 12.06
CA TYR A 530 -0.20 12.39 12.75
C TYR A 530 -0.32 12.16 14.27
N SER A 531 -1.14 11.19 14.71
CA SER A 531 -1.30 10.88 16.15
C SER A 531 -0.02 10.43 16.85
N GLY A 532 0.94 9.87 16.10
CA GLY A 532 2.26 9.54 16.63
C GLY A 532 3.09 10.74 17.08
N TRP A 533 2.76 11.97 16.66
CA TRP A 533 3.34 13.18 17.26
C TRP A 533 2.91 13.38 18.71
N ALA A 534 1.62 13.14 19.02
CA ALA A 534 1.11 13.24 20.38
C ALA A 534 1.86 12.26 21.30
N LEU A 535 2.00 10.99 20.89
CA LEU A 535 2.75 9.99 21.67
C LEU A 535 4.23 10.34 21.86
N ARG A 536 4.87 10.95 20.85
CA ARG A 536 6.27 11.40 20.97
C ARG A 536 6.41 12.57 21.95
N VAL A 537 5.50 13.54 21.89
CA VAL A 537 5.48 14.68 22.81
C VAL A 537 5.16 14.22 24.22
N THR A 538 4.15 13.37 24.42
CA THR A 538 3.81 12.81 25.73
C THR A 538 5.00 12.09 26.36
N LYS A 539 5.68 11.20 25.60
CA LYS A 539 6.90 10.55 26.08
C LYS A 539 7.98 11.56 26.49
N TRP A 540 8.20 12.58 25.66
CA TRP A 540 9.23 13.59 25.92
C TRP A 540 8.90 14.41 27.18
N VAL A 541 7.64 14.83 27.34
CA VAL A 541 7.17 15.58 28.52
C VAL A 541 7.27 14.75 29.79
N LEU A 542 6.86 13.48 29.77
CA LEU A 542 7.01 12.58 30.92
C LEU A 542 8.48 12.33 31.27
N SER A 543 9.36 12.25 30.25
CA SER A 543 10.81 12.08 30.46
C SER A 543 11.43 13.33 31.10
N LEU A 544 11.07 14.52 30.62
CA LEU A 544 11.53 15.80 31.19
C LEU A 544 10.99 16.04 32.60
N GLY A 545 9.74 15.63 32.85
CA GLY A 545 9.15 15.69 34.18
C GLY A 545 9.70 14.65 35.16
N GLY A 546 10.57 13.74 34.71
CA GLY A 546 11.14 12.68 35.56
C GLY A 546 10.14 11.58 35.96
N VAL A 547 8.97 11.53 35.33
CA VAL A 547 7.85 10.64 35.69
C VAL A 547 7.55 9.56 34.64
N TYR A 548 8.46 9.35 33.68
CA TYR A 548 8.28 8.32 32.65
C TYR A 548 8.32 6.90 33.22
N GLU A 549 9.11 6.65 34.26
CA GLU A 549 9.12 5.37 34.97
C GLU A 549 7.82 5.17 35.77
N ASP A 550 7.30 6.22 36.41
CA ASP A 550 5.99 6.19 37.07
C ASP A 550 4.86 5.90 36.08
N ALA A 551 4.93 6.45 34.86
CA ALA A 551 3.94 6.18 33.82
C ALA A 551 3.93 4.70 33.40
N LYS A 552 5.11 4.07 33.32
CA LYS A 552 5.21 2.62 33.10
C LYS A 552 4.67 1.84 34.30
N LYS A 553 4.98 2.26 35.52
CA LYS A 553 4.46 1.66 36.75
C LYS A 553 2.93 1.72 36.79
N MET A 554 2.33 2.86 36.44
CA MET A 554 0.87 3.02 36.36
C MET A 554 0.21 2.00 35.41
N CYS A 555 0.92 1.56 34.36
CA CYS A 555 0.42 0.57 33.41
C CYS A 555 0.56 -0.89 33.89
N ASP A 556 1.18 -1.15 35.03
CA ASP A 556 1.54 -2.51 35.50
C ASP A 556 1.08 -2.82 36.94
N VAL A 557 0.43 -1.87 37.62
CA VAL A 557 -0.12 -2.06 38.98
C VAL A 557 -1.38 -2.92 38.97
N ASP A 558 -1.63 -3.61 40.08
CA ASP A 558 -2.75 -4.56 40.23
C ASP A 558 -4.00 -3.95 40.91
N THR A 559 -3.95 -2.70 41.37
CA THR A 559 -5.04 -2.05 42.11
C THR A 559 -5.35 -0.66 41.58
N ILE A 560 -6.64 -0.31 41.57
CA ILE A 560 -7.12 1.00 41.12
C ILE A 560 -6.61 2.10 42.04
N GLU A 561 -6.51 1.83 43.34
CA GLU A 561 -6.05 2.77 44.35
C GLU A 561 -4.59 3.20 44.08
N GLU A 562 -3.70 2.26 43.77
CA GLU A 562 -2.31 2.59 43.42
C GLU A 562 -2.22 3.31 42.06
N GLN A 563 -3.05 2.90 41.08
CA GLN A 563 -3.12 3.55 39.78
C GLN A 563 -3.55 5.02 39.88
N ASP A 564 -4.62 5.30 40.62
CA ASP A 564 -5.13 6.66 40.89
C ASP A 564 -4.12 7.47 41.71
N ARG A 565 -3.45 6.85 42.69
CA ARG A 565 -2.37 7.51 43.45
C ARG A 565 -1.23 7.96 42.53
N ILE A 566 -0.74 7.09 41.65
CA ILE A 566 0.31 7.44 40.68
C ILE A 566 -0.16 8.54 39.73
N TRP A 567 -1.40 8.46 39.23
CA TRP A 567 -1.99 9.52 38.42
C TRP A 567 -1.96 10.87 39.14
N ARG A 568 -2.56 10.96 40.34
CA ARG A 568 -2.72 12.21 41.10
C ARG A 568 -1.39 12.80 41.56
N GLU A 569 -0.48 11.96 42.06
CA GLU A 569 0.77 12.41 42.69
C GLU A 569 1.90 12.63 41.68
N LYS A 570 1.90 11.94 40.53
CA LYS A 570 3.04 11.93 39.59
C LYS A 570 2.70 12.45 38.21
N LEU A 571 1.73 11.83 37.52
CA LEU A 571 1.48 12.12 36.10
C LEU A 571 0.66 13.40 35.90
N ARG A 572 -0.43 13.55 36.66
CA ARG A 572 -1.36 14.68 36.56
C ARG A 572 -0.68 16.04 36.70
N PRO A 573 0.23 16.28 37.68
CA PRO A 573 0.93 17.56 37.81
C PRO A 573 1.77 17.94 36.58
N VAL A 574 2.26 16.94 35.84
CA VAL A 574 3.08 17.14 34.63
C VAL A 574 2.19 17.31 33.40
N LEU A 575 1.25 16.38 33.17
CA LEU A 575 0.39 16.33 31.98
C LEU A 575 -0.72 17.39 31.98
N LEU A 576 -1.11 17.93 33.15
CA LEU A 576 -2.05 19.05 33.26
C LEU A 576 -1.38 20.32 33.82
N SER A 577 -0.05 20.43 33.71
CA SER A 577 0.65 21.66 34.09
C SER A 577 0.18 22.85 33.25
N ASN A 578 0.11 24.03 33.86
CA ASN A 578 -0.31 25.26 33.17
C ASN A 578 0.51 25.54 31.90
N TRP A 579 1.81 25.26 31.94
CA TRP A 579 2.70 25.41 30.79
C TRP A 579 2.37 24.42 29.67
N PHE A 580 2.16 23.14 29.99
CA PHE A 580 1.82 22.13 29.00
C PHE A 580 0.46 22.41 28.36
N VAL A 581 -0.56 22.72 29.16
CA VAL A 581 -1.89 23.08 28.64
C VAL A 581 -1.79 24.30 27.73
N LYS A 582 -1.03 25.34 28.11
CA LYS A 582 -0.89 26.56 27.31
C LYS A 582 -0.12 26.35 26.00
N LEU A 583 0.98 25.60 26.01
CA LEU A 583 1.83 25.44 24.82
C LEU A 583 1.40 24.31 23.88
N VAL A 584 0.77 23.27 24.42
CA VAL A 584 0.43 22.05 23.68
C VAL A 584 -1.07 21.96 23.45
N LEU A 585 -1.87 21.84 24.51
CA LEU A 585 -3.32 21.60 24.38
C LEU A 585 -4.11 22.83 23.90
N ASN A 586 -3.59 24.05 24.12
CA ASN A 586 -4.17 25.29 23.62
C ASN A 586 -3.72 25.66 22.20
N ASN A 587 -2.73 24.96 21.64
CA ASN A 587 -2.14 25.31 20.35
C ASN A 587 -2.94 24.67 19.19
N PRO A 588 -3.64 25.46 18.36
CA PRO A 588 -4.47 24.91 17.28
C PRO A 588 -3.67 24.09 16.26
N ALA A 589 -2.41 24.45 16.01
CA ALA A 589 -1.56 23.71 15.09
C ALA A 589 -1.21 22.32 15.65
N PHE A 590 -1.01 22.19 16.97
CA PHE A 590 -0.78 20.90 17.61
C PHE A 590 -2.07 20.06 17.61
N LEU A 591 -3.20 20.67 17.99
CA LEU A 591 -4.51 20.02 17.99
C LEU A 591 -4.85 19.42 16.61
N TRP A 592 -4.66 20.18 15.53
CA TRP A 592 -4.88 19.67 14.17
C TRP A 592 -3.84 18.62 13.75
N ASN A 593 -2.54 18.94 13.82
CA ASN A 593 -1.49 18.08 13.27
C ASN A 593 -1.15 16.86 14.12
N ALA A 594 -1.56 16.81 15.38
CA ALA A 594 -1.25 15.71 16.29
C ALA A 594 -2.51 15.01 16.85
N LEU A 595 -3.63 15.70 17.00
CA LEU A 595 -4.86 15.11 17.55
C LEU A 595 -6.01 15.05 16.54
N GLY A 596 -5.87 15.69 15.38
CA GLY A 596 -6.93 15.77 14.37
C GLY A 596 -8.13 16.62 14.78
N VAL A 597 -7.95 17.55 15.72
CA VAL A 597 -9.04 18.38 16.27
C VAL A 597 -9.15 19.70 15.49
N PRO A 598 -10.23 19.94 14.73
CA PRO A 598 -10.44 21.18 13.99
C PRO A 598 -10.90 22.34 14.89
N LEU A 599 -10.89 23.56 14.34
CA LEU A 599 -11.28 24.77 15.07
C LEU A 599 -12.76 24.79 15.49
N ALA A 600 -13.66 24.15 14.73
CA ALA A 600 -15.07 24.03 15.10
C ALA A 600 -15.24 23.16 16.36
N GLN A 601 -14.64 21.96 16.36
CA GLN A 601 -14.65 21.07 17.53
C GLN A 601 -13.99 21.72 18.75
N ARG A 602 -12.88 22.45 18.54
CA ARG A 602 -12.24 23.22 19.60
C ARG A 602 -13.19 24.25 20.22
N ARG A 603 -13.97 24.96 19.41
CA ARG A 603 -14.97 25.92 19.91
C ARG A 603 -16.09 25.22 20.67
N ALA A 604 -16.47 24.01 20.28
CA ALA A 604 -17.53 23.25 20.94
C ALA A 604 -17.25 23.07 22.45
N PHE A 605 -16.06 22.59 22.82
CA PHE A 605 -15.72 22.45 24.24
C PHE A 605 -15.31 23.78 24.91
N LEU A 606 -14.76 24.76 24.16
CA LEU A 606 -14.44 26.08 24.72
C LEU A 606 -15.67 26.91 25.07
N ASN A 607 -16.82 26.61 24.48
CA ASN A 607 -18.09 27.23 24.84
C ASN A 607 -18.65 26.69 26.17
N GLU A 608 -18.17 25.53 26.63
CA GLU A 608 -18.62 24.88 27.87
C GLU A 608 -17.60 24.99 29.01
N GLY A 609 -16.38 25.47 28.73
CA GLY A 609 -15.32 25.64 29.72
C GLY A 609 -13.96 25.96 29.08
N SER A 610 -12.88 25.70 29.80
CA SER A 610 -11.51 25.89 29.33
C SER A 610 -10.89 24.60 28.78
N CYS A 611 -9.82 24.71 27.97
CA CYS A 611 -9.02 23.55 27.58
C CYS A 611 -8.49 22.74 28.79
N TYR A 612 -8.19 23.42 29.90
CA TYR A 612 -7.76 22.76 31.13
C TYR A 612 -8.89 21.91 31.71
N GLU A 613 -10.10 22.47 31.84
CA GLU A 613 -11.26 21.75 32.36
C GLU A 613 -11.63 20.57 31.46
N PHE A 614 -11.61 20.73 30.14
CA PHE A 614 -11.85 19.63 29.21
C PHE A 614 -10.82 18.50 29.38
N ALA A 615 -9.53 18.84 29.48
CA ALA A 615 -8.46 17.85 29.69
C ALA A 615 -8.55 17.18 31.07
N ARG A 616 -8.85 17.94 32.12
CA ARG A 616 -9.08 17.45 33.49
C ARG A 616 -10.26 16.47 33.51
N ASP A 617 -11.41 16.88 32.99
CA ASP A 617 -12.64 16.09 32.98
C ASP A 617 -12.54 14.87 32.06
N THR A 618 -11.56 14.85 31.16
CA THR A 618 -11.22 13.69 30.31
C THR A 618 -10.38 12.68 31.08
N MET A 619 -9.30 13.13 31.73
CA MET A 619 -8.27 12.24 32.26
C MET A 619 -8.45 11.86 33.74
N ASP A 620 -8.96 12.75 34.59
CA ASP A 620 -9.06 12.51 36.04
C ASP A 620 -9.93 11.29 36.41
N PRO A 621 -11.08 11.03 35.74
CA PRO A 621 -11.89 9.84 36.00
C PRO A 621 -11.20 8.52 35.61
N ILE A 622 -10.35 8.53 34.58
CA ILE A 622 -9.84 7.31 33.93
C ILE A 622 -9.03 6.44 34.88
N ALA A 623 -8.18 7.06 35.70
CA ALA A 623 -7.33 6.34 36.64
C ALA A 623 -8.14 5.53 37.67
N LYS A 624 -9.39 5.93 37.94
CA LYS A 624 -10.33 5.25 38.84
C LYS A 624 -11.29 4.29 38.14
N THR A 625 -11.46 4.42 36.83
CA THR A 625 -12.52 3.72 36.08
C THR A 625 -12.15 2.26 35.79
N ALA A 626 -10.92 2.00 35.35
CA ALA A 626 -10.46 0.66 35.01
C ALA A 626 -8.94 0.57 35.07
N LEU A 627 -8.42 -0.64 35.34
CA LEU A 627 -6.97 -0.90 35.33
C LEU A 627 -6.44 -0.83 33.90
N LEU A 628 -5.42 0.01 33.67
CA LEU A 628 -4.72 0.07 32.40
C LEU A 628 -4.09 -1.27 32.03
N LYS A 629 -3.62 -2.02 33.04
CA LYS A 629 -3.00 -3.34 32.90
C LYS A 629 -3.91 -4.42 32.31
N ASP A 630 -5.22 -4.32 32.54
CA ASP A 630 -6.21 -5.36 32.22
C ASP A 630 -7.40 -4.80 31.44
N GLY A 631 -7.21 -4.64 30.14
CA GLY A 631 -8.27 -4.27 29.19
C GLY A 631 -8.51 -2.78 28.95
N ALA A 632 -8.07 -1.84 29.81
CA ALA A 632 -8.17 -0.39 29.54
C ALA A 632 -6.98 0.13 28.70
N TYR A 633 -6.89 -0.35 27.46
CA TYR A 633 -5.68 -0.26 26.64
C TYR A 633 -5.40 1.11 25.99
N HIS A 634 -6.38 2.00 25.91
CA HIS A 634 -6.27 3.25 25.11
C HIS A 634 -5.18 4.17 25.64
N TYR A 635 -5.21 4.50 26.95
CA TYR A 635 -4.17 5.31 27.57
C TYR A 635 -2.88 4.51 27.84
N LEU A 636 -2.98 3.20 28.08
CA LEU A 636 -1.79 2.32 28.16
C LEU A 636 -0.95 2.45 26.87
N LEU A 637 -1.60 2.40 25.71
CA LEU A 637 -0.93 2.59 24.42
C LEU A 637 -0.23 3.94 24.34
N CYS A 638 -0.86 5.01 24.81
CA CYS A 638 -0.28 6.35 24.77
C CYS A 638 0.96 6.47 25.67
N LEU A 639 0.95 5.82 26.83
CA LEU A 639 2.04 5.86 27.81
C LEU A 639 3.22 4.96 27.38
N LEU A 640 2.94 3.74 26.90
CA LEU A 640 3.98 2.76 26.52
C LEU A 640 4.44 2.89 25.06
N GLY A 641 3.51 3.25 24.16
CA GLY A 641 3.70 3.23 22.71
C GLY A 641 3.52 1.86 22.05
N HIS A 642 2.93 0.91 22.78
CA HIS A 642 2.51 -0.43 22.35
C HIS A 642 1.44 -0.99 23.29
N TYR A 643 0.75 -2.05 22.88
CA TYR A 643 -0.17 -2.81 23.71
C TYR A 643 0.54 -3.94 24.47
N THR A 644 -0.15 -4.54 25.44
CA THR A 644 0.28 -5.78 26.12
C THR A 644 -0.70 -6.91 25.80
N PRO A 645 -0.32 -8.19 25.97
CA PRO A 645 -1.25 -9.30 25.76
C PRO A 645 -2.50 -9.24 26.64
N SER A 646 -2.39 -8.68 27.86
CA SER A 646 -3.51 -8.50 28.80
C SER A 646 -4.35 -7.24 28.52
N SER A 647 -3.78 -6.24 27.84
CA SER A 647 -4.45 -4.97 27.58
C SER A 647 -4.24 -4.55 26.13
N CYS A 648 -5.13 -5.06 25.28
CA CYS A 648 -5.16 -4.78 23.85
C CYS A 648 -6.60 -4.85 23.30
N PRO A 649 -6.87 -4.21 22.14
CA PRO A 649 -8.09 -4.40 21.37
C PRO A 649 -8.41 -5.88 21.12
N ALA A 650 -9.70 -6.22 21.04
CA ALA A 650 -10.17 -7.61 20.87
C ALA A 650 -9.51 -8.33 19.68
N TYR A 651 -9.26 -7.65 18.56
CA TYR A 651 -8.65 -8.24 17.37
C TYR A 651 -7.17 -8.66 17.55
N LEU A 652 -6.51 -8.21 18.62
CA LEU A 652 -5.15 -8.63 18.99
C LEU A 652 -5.14 -9.81 19.96
N THR A 653 -6.23 -10.04 20.68
CA THR A 653 -6.36 -11.21 21.55
C THR A 653 -6.36 -12.48 20.72
N ARG A 654 -5.97 -13.61 21.33
CA ARG A 654 -5.99 -14.90 20.62
C ARG A 654 -7.40 -15.28 20.17
N ASP A 655 -8.38 -15.13 21.07
CA ASP A 655 -9.79 -15.43 20.81
C ASP A 655 -10.35 -14.56 19.66
N GLY A 656 -10.14 -13.25 19.70
CA GLY A 656 -10.61 -12.36 18.64
C GLY A 656 -9.92 -12.61 17.29
N PHE A 657 -8.62 -12.93 17.32
CA PHE A 657 -7.88 -13.32 16.11
C PHE A 657 -8.43 -14.60 15.49
N ASP A 658 -8.67 -15.63 16.30
CA ASP A 658 -9.19 -16.91 15.82
C ASP A 658 -10.64 -16.75 15.31
N LYS A 659 -11.50 -16.01 16.03
CA LYS A 659 -12.88 -15.67 15.60
C LYS A 659 -12.96 -14.99 14.23
N LEU A 660 -12.03 -14.07 13.94
CA LEU A 660 -11.99 -13.38 12.64
C LEU A 660 -11.63 -14.32 11.49
N ARG A 661 -11.02 -15.47 11.77
CA ARG A 661 -10.57 -16.46 10.76
C ARG A 661 -11.49 -17.67 10.63
N GLU A 662 -12.46 -17.83 11.53
CA GLU A 662 -13.48 -18.88 11.46
C GLU A 662 -14.22 -18.88 10.12
N ASN A 663 -14.78 -20.04 9.77
CA ASN A 663 -15.59 -20.25 8.56
C ASN A 663 -14.93 -19.72 7.27
N ASN A 664 -13.63 -20.00 7.10
CA ASN A 664 -12.86 -19.54 5.94
C ASN A 664 -12.90 -18.00 5.79
N PHE A 665 -12.66 -17.29 6.90
CA PHE A 665 -12.58 -15.83 6.95
C PHE A 665 -13.89 -15.10 6.62
N GLU A 666 -15.05 -15.73 6.87
CA GLU A 666 -16.40 -15.18 6.62
C GLU A 666 -16.56 -13.75 7.19
N ARG A 667 -16.03 -13.50 8.40
CA ARG A 667 -16.09 -12.17 9.05
C ARG A 667 -15.19 -11.13 8.40
N LEU A 668 -14.14 -11.52 7.67
CA LEU A 668 -13.27 -10.60 6.94
C LEU A 668 -13.86 -10.22 5.58
N GLU A 669 -14.59 -11.13 4.92
CA GLU A 669 -15.37 -10.82 3.71
C GLU A 669 -16.40 -9.71 3.94
N SER A 670 -16.54 -9.36 5.21
CA SER A 670 -17.50 -8.45 5.72
C SER A 670 -17.17 -6.95 5.53
N PHE A 671 -15.96 -6.63 5.16
CA PHE A 671 -15.53 -5.25 5.10
C PHE A 671 -15.76 -4.65 3.71
N ARG A 672 -16.31 -3.43 3.65
CA ARG A 672 -16.29 -2.56 2.46
C ARG A 672 -15.68 -1.22 2.86
N LEU A 673 -14.52 -0.91 2.29
CA LEU A 673 -13.75 0.29 2.59
C LEU A 673 -13.99 1.34 1.50
N HIS A 674 -14.68 2.42 1.88
CA HIS A 674 -15.00 3.58 1.04
C HIS A 674 -13.97 4.68 1.25
N THR A 675 -13.51 5.30 0.15
CA THR A 675 -12.55 6.42 0.18
C THR A 675 -13.19 7.69 -0.34
N GLU A 676 -13.99 8.32 0.51
CA GLU A 676 -14.89 9.39 0.12
C GLU A 676 -15.49 10.06 1.38
N SER A 677 -16.19 11.18 1.24
CA SER A 677 -16.99 11.76 2.33
C SER A 677 -18.17 10.88 2.72
N ILE A 678 -18.62 10.96 3.98
CA ILE A 678 -19.78 10.20 4.47
C ILE A 678 -21.02 10.53 3.63
N THR A 679 -21.32 11.82 3.43
CA THR A 679 -22.47 12.26 2.63
C THR A 679 -22.49 11.64 1.23
N ASN A 680 -21.34 11.58 0.55
CA ASN A 680 -21.25 11.01 -0.80
C ASN A 680 -21.40 9.49 -0.80
N VAL A 681 -20.88 8.79 0.22
CA VAL A 681 -21.14 7.35 0.38
C VAL A 681 -22.63 7.09 0.60
N LEU A 682 -23.27 7.86 1.49
CA LEU A 682 -24.71 7.72 1.77
C LEU A 682 -25.54 7.96 0.50
N ARG A 683 -25.24 9.00 -0.30
CA ARG A 683 -25.89 9.27 -1.60
C ARG A 683 -25.84 8.09 -2.55
N GLY A 684 -24.73 7.34 -2.55
CA GLY A 684 -24.58 6.13 -3.35
C GLY A 684 -25.43 4.96 -2.86
N MET A 685 -25.77 4.89 -1.57
CA MET A 685 -26.52 3.78 -0.99
C MET A 685 -28.02 3.81 -1.33
N LYS A 686 -28.62 2.62 -1.42
CA LYS A 686 -30.07 2.46 -1.63
C LYS A 686 -30.84 2.86 -0.36
N PRO A 687 -32.09 3.36 -0.49
CA PRO A 687 -32.96 3.58 0.66
C PRO A 687 -33.12 2.29 1.49
N GLY A 688 -33.06 2.38 2.82
CA GLY A 688 -33.19 1.23 3.72
C GLY A 688 -32.06 0.18 3.65
N GLN A 689 -30.89 0.52 3.11
CA GLN A 689 -29.74 -0.40 3.03
C GLN A 689 -29.01 -0.61 4.37
N LEU A 690 -29.11 0.34 5.30
CA LEU A 690 -28.43 0.30 6.59
C LEU A 690 -29.39 0.02 7.75
N THR A 691 -28.90 -0.72 8.74
CA THR A 691 -29.60 -0.88 10.03
C THR A 691 -28.94 -0.07 11.15
N HIS A 692 -27.66 0.28 11.00
CA HIS A 692 -26.90 1.03 12.00
C HIS A 692 -25.94 2.01 11.35
N ALA A 693 -25.67 3.13 12.03
CA ALA A 693 -24.59 4.04 11.67
C ALA A 693 -23.84 4.51 12.93
N VAL A 694 -22.50 4.56 12.87
CA VAL A 694 -21.63 5.10 13.91
C VAL A 694 -20.75 6.17 13.28
N ILE A 695 -21.13 7.42 13.46
CA ILE A 695 -20.50 8.56 12.77
C ILE A 695 -19.46 9.28 13.64
N MET A 696 -19.09 8.71 14.80
CA MET A 696 -18.09 9.25 15.74
C MET A 696 -18.35 10.74 16.03
N ASP A 697 -17.30 11.55 16.16
CA ASP A 697 -17.35 12.99 16.45
C ASP A 697 -17.25 13.91 15.24
N HIS A 698 -17.33 13.36 14.02
CA HIS A 698 -17.02 14.13 12.82
C HIS A 698 -17.98 15.32 12.61
N LEU A 699 -19.21 15.28 13.15
CA LEU A 699 -20.13 16.42 13.09
C LEU A 699 -19.64 17.63 13.90
N ASP A 700 -18.73 17.44 14.87
CA ASP A 700 -18.07 18.54 15.57
C ASP A 700 -17.13 19.35 14.65
N TRP A 701 -16.82 18.83 13.45
CA TRP A 701 -15.93 19.50 12.50
C TRP A 701 -16.63 20.64 11.76
N PHE A 702 -17.96 20.71 11.85
CA PHE A 702 -18.78 21.71 11.18
C PHE A 702 -19.16 22.86 12.11
N ASP A 703 -19.27 24.04 11.50
CA ASP A 703 -19.81 25.23 12.16
C ASP A 703 -21.33 25.10 12.40
N PRO A 704 -21.88 25.64 13.51
CA PRO A 704 -23.32 25.66 13.73
C PRO A 704 -24.07 26.29 12.55
N GLY A 705 -25.03 25.56 12.00
CA GLY A 705 -25.82 25.99 10.83
C GLY A 705 -25.23 25.60 9.48
N ALA A 706 -24.15 24.81 9.44
CA ALA A 706 -23.62 24.23 8.20
C ALA A 706 -24.68 23.39 7.48
N THR A 707 -24.90 23.67 6.19
CA THR A 707 -25.88 22.97 5.34
C THR A 707 -25.49 21.52 5.10
N GLU A 708 -24.20 21.21 5.14
CA GLU A 708 -23.64 19.88 4.95
C GLU A 708 -24.14 18.90 6.03
N VAL A 709 -24.36 19.37 7.27
CA VAL A 709 -24.89 18.53 8.35
C VAL A 709 -26.38 18.23 8.12
N GLU A 710 -27.15 19.19 7.62
CA GLU A 710 -28.56 18.97 7.24
C GLU A 710 -28.66 17.94 6.10
N GLU A 711 -27.81 18.08 5.07
CA GLU A 711 -27.74 17.12 3.96
C GLU A 711 -27.35 15.72 4.44
N GLU A 712 -26.33 15.60 5.29
CA GLU A 712 -25.90 14.29 5.79
C GLU A 712 -26.98 13.60 6.63
N VAL A 713 -27.64 14.34 7.52
CA VAL A 713 -28.72 13.77 8.37
C VAL A 713 -29.92 13.36 7.53
N ALA A 714 -30.26 14.12 6.48
CA ALA A 714 -31.30 13.74 5.53
C ALA A 714 -30.95 12.45 4.76
N GLU A 715 -29.69 12.31 4.31
CA GLU A 715 -29.21 11.09 3.65
C GLU A 715 -29.16 9.89 4.61
N LEU A 716 -28.73 10.09 5.87
CA LEU A 716 -28.79 9.07 6.92
C LEU A 716 -30.22 8.57 7.10
N LYS A 717 -31.21 9.48 7.19
CA LYS A 717 -32.63 9.11 7.27
C LYS A 717 -33.04 8.27 6.06
N ARG A 718 -32.63 8.65 4.85
CA ARG A 718 -33.01 7.93 3.63
C ARG A 718 -32.47 6.49 3.63
N VAL A 719 -31.23 6.27 4.05
CA VAL A 719 -30.57 4.97 3.91
C VAL A 719 -30.77 4.03 5.11
N LEU A 720 -31.05 4.55 6.31
CA LEU A 720 -31.35 3.75 7.49
C LEU A 720 -32.76 3.19 7.43
N LEU A 721 -33.04 1.94 7.81
CA LEU A 721 -34.43 1.46 7.93
C LEU A 721 -35.19 2.17 9.07
N PRO A 722 -36.53 2.30 9.03
CA PRO A 722 -37.30 2.74 10.19
C PRO A 722 -36.98 1.87 11.43
N GLY A 723 -36.84 2.49 12.60
CA GLY A 723 -36.38 1.84 13.83
C GLY A 723 -34.86 1.65 13.94
N SER A 724 -34.10 1.92 12.87
CA SER A 724 -32.63 1.83 12.88
C SER A 724 -31.99 2.97 13.66
N THR A 725 -30.75 2.75 14.10
CA THR A 725 -30.06 3.63 15.03
C THR A 725 -28.82 4.28 14.42
N VAL A 726 -28.59 5.54 14.75
CA VAL A 726 -27.35 6.27 14.49
C VAL A 726 -26.73 6.72 15.81
N PHE A 727 -25.42 6.53 15.94
CA PHE A 727 -24.63 6.84 17.12
C PHE A 727 -23.52 7.83 16.80
N TRP A 728 -23.32 8.80 17.69
CA TRP A 728 -22.25 9.79 17.57
C TRP A 728 -21.78 10.22 18.95
N ARG A 729 -20.54 10.70 19.01
CA ARG A 729 -19.96 11.31 20.21
C ARG A 729 -19.67 12.78 19.93
N SER A 730 -19.51 13.60 20.97
CA SER A 730 -19.21 15.03 20.79
C SER A 730 -18.30 15.57 21.90
N ALA A 731 -17.47 16.53 21.56
CA ALA A 731 -16.72 17.36 22.49
C ALA A 731 -17.61 18.33 23.28
N ALA A 732 -18.86 18.55 22.85
CA ALA A 732 -19.88 19.27 23.62
C ALA A 732 -20.77 18.30 24.41
N ARG A 733 -21.25 18.73 25.58
CA ARG A 733 -22.27 18.00 26.37
C ARG A 733 -23.62 17.99 25.66
N LYS A 734 -23.95 19.07 24.95
CA LYS A 734 -25.18 19.18 24.14
C LYS A 734 -24.88 19.77 22.76
N PRO A 735 -24.51 18.94 21.76
CA PRO A 735 -24.16 19.44 20.45
C PRO A 735 -25.35 20.07 19.72
N TRP A 736 -25.05 21.09 18.89
CA TRP A 736 -26.06 21.87 18.17
C TRP A 736 -26.85 21.03 17.15
N TYR A 737 -26.22 20.02 16.58
CA TYR A 737 -26.80 19.15 15.56
C TYR A 737 -27.80 18.12 16.14
N CYS A 738 -27.95 17.97 17.46
CA CYS A 738 -29.09 17.23 18.03
C CYS A 738 -30.43 17.77 17.50
N LYS A 739 -30.56 19.11 17.40
CA LYS A 739 -31.76 19.75 16.84
C LYS A 739 -31.97 19.43 15.36
N VAL A 740 -30.90 19.12 14.63
CA VAL A 740 -30.97 18.76 13.21
C VAL A 740 -31.54 17.35 13.06
N PHE A 741 -31.04 16.40 13.85
CA PHE A 741 -31.59 15.04 13.92
C PHE A 741 -33.08 15.02 14.32
N GLU A 742 -33.47 15.76 15.36
CA GLU A 742 -34.88 15.84 15.79
C GLU A 742 -35.79 16.35 14.67
N ARG A 743 -35.40 17.44 13.99
CA ARG A 743 -36.15 18.02 12.86
C ARG A 743 -36.24 17.08 11.65
N ASN A 744 -35.26 16.19 11.49
CA ASN A 744 -35.26 15.16 10.45
C ASN A 744 -35.99 13.87 10.86
N GLY A 745 -36.63 13.81 12.03
CA GLY A 745 -37.46 12.67 12.45
C GLY A 745 -36.68 11.57 13.18
N PHE A 746 -35.62 11.92 13.89
CA PHE A 746 -34.94 11.02 14.82
C PHE A 746 -35.35 11.31 16.27
N ALA A 747 -35.67 10.25 17.02
CA ALA A 747 -35.85 10.31 18.46
C ALA A 747 -34.49 10.16 19.15
N LEU A 748 -34.11 11.13 19.99
CA LEU A 748 -32.77 11.19 20.58
C LEU A 748 -32.76 10.71 22.03
N THR A 749 -31.72 9.98 22.38
CA THR A 749 -31.42 9.58 23.76
C THR A 749 -29.95 9.88 24.06
N PRO A 750 -29.64 10.69 25.09
CA PRO A 750 -28.28 10.83 25.57
C PRO A 750 -27.87 9.54 26.27
N VAL A 751 -26.92 8.81 25.70
CA VAL A 751 -26.39 7.56 26.28
C VAL A 751 -25.49 7.88 27.47
N GLY A 752 -24.68 8.93 27.34
CA GLY A 752 -23.83 9.43 28.43
C GLY A 752 -23.48 10.90 28.22
N VAL A 753 -23.45 11.67 29.30
CA VAL A 753 -23.05 13.09 29.29
C VAL A 753 -22.19 13.35 30.52
N ARG A 754 -21.00 13.93 30.33
CA ARG A 754 -20.13 14.26 31.45
C ARG A 754 -20.74 15.34 32.34
N THR A 755 -20.65 15.12 33.64
CA THR A 755 -21.07 16.08 34.67
C THR A 755 -19.89 16.77 35.37
N GLY A 756 -18.66 16.24 35.23
CA GLY A 756 -17.44 16.79 35.81
C GLY A 756 -16.26 15.79 35.77
N PRO A 757 -15.25 15.94 36.64
CA PRO A 757 -14.03 15.12 36.64
C PRO A 757 -14.09 13.87 37.53
N GLU A 758 -15.25 13.51 38.08
CA GLU A 758 -15.37 12.39 39.03
C GLU A 758 -15.76 11.07 38.35
N GLU A 759 -16.61 11.11 37.33
CA GLU A 759 -17.15 9.93 36.66
C GLU A 759 -16.88 9.96 35.15
N ALA A 760 -16.45 8.81 34.61
CA ALA A 760 -16.25 8.61 33.18
C ALA A 760 -17.53 8.07 32.54
N ILE A 761 -17.81 8.48 31.29
CA ILE A 761 -18.93 7.91 30.52
C ILE A 761 -18.57 6.60 29.81
N ASP A 762 -17.28 6.34 29.61
CA ASP A 762 -16.72 5.08 29.08
C ASP A 762 -15.24 4.95 29.49
N ARG A 763 -14.54 3.87 29.10
CA ARG A 763 -13.14 3.63 29.53
C ARG A 763 -12.11 4.53 28.82
N VAL A 764 -12.53 5.39 27.90
CA VAL A 764 -11.66 6.32 27.17
C VAL A 764 -11.95 7.76 27.57
N ASN A 765 -13.22 8.07 27.82
CA ASN A 765 -13.73 9.34 28.28
C ASN A 765 -13.16 10.52 27.48
N MET A 766 -12.98 10.37 26.16
CA MET A 766 -12.41 11.41 25.28
C MET A 766 -13.44 12.47 24.90
N TYR A 767 -14.72 12.07 24.78
CA TYR A 767 -15.82 12.94 24.37
C TYR A 767 -16.73 13.31 25.55
N ALA A 768 -17.29 14.53 25.52
CA ALA A 768 -18.13 15.07 26.59
C ALA A 768 -19.54 14.48 26.60
N SER A 769 -20.00 13.96 25.45
CA SER A 769 -21.27 13.24 25.35
C SER A 769 -21.25 12.11 24.31
N PHE A 770 -22.17 11.16 24.50
CA PHE A 770 -22.47 10.04 23.61
C PHE A 770 -23.98 9.97 23.40
N TRP A 771 -24.41 9.90 22.14
CA TRP A 771 -25.82 10.02 21.76
C TRP A 771 -26.27 8.88 20.85
N LYS A 772 -27.53 8.50 21.02
CA LYS A 772 -28.28 7.57 20.16
C LYS A 772 -29.44 8.32 19.52
N GLY A 773 -29.55 8.25 18.20
CA GLY A 773 -30.72 8.67 17.43
C GLY A 773 -31.42 7.46 16.82
N VAL A 774 -32.72 7.33 17.02
CA VAL A 774 -33.55 6.27 16.42
C VAL A 774 -34.40 6.90 15.33
N ARG A 775 -34.32 6.36 14.09
CA ARG A 775 -35.20 6.79 13.00
C ARG A 775 -36.64 6.37 13.32
N VAL A 776 -37.56 7.31 13.49
CA VAL A 776 -38.94 7.02 13.90
C VAL A 776 -39.81 6.54 12.73
N GLU A 777 -39.73 7.25 11.59
CA GLU A 777 -40.48 6.98 10.35
C GLU A 777 -39.54 6.85 9.15
#